data_AF-A0AB35J010-F1
#
_entry.id   AF-A0AB35J010-F1
#
_cell.length_a   1.000
_cell.length_b   1.000
_cell.length_c   1.000
_cell.angle_alpha   90.00
_cell.angle_beta   90.00
_cell.angle_gamma   90.00
#
_symmetry.space_group_name_H-M   'P 1'
#
loop_
_entity.id
_entity.type
_entity.pdbx_description
1 polymer ?
#
loop_
_entity_poly.entity_id
_entity_poly.type
_entity_poly.pdbx_seq_one_letter_code
_entity_poly.pdbx_strand_id
1 'polypeptide(L)'
;MFRLTNRLALSNLIKNRKLYYPFALATILAIAITYIFTSLTLNPHLDDLTGADAIKMVLGMGLGIVALSSGIIVLYANSFVMKNRSRELGLYSVLGLEKRHLFSMILKETVIMSFVTLLLGIGVGALFDKLIYAFLQRLIGESTGLVSTFQVMTIPIVLVIFACIFGLLVLVNGFRLLRLNPLQLTKDGLKGEKKGRFLVIQTLLGLGAMGYGYYLALSVQNPVTAIMSFFLAVLLVILGTYLLFNAGTTVVLQLLKKKKSYYYKPNNMISISNLVFRMKKNAVGLATIAILSSMVLVTLVGAASIYAGKKDYLASSAPHDYSVTGTNVDLTSTRRAIDDFLVQTGNQVNRKVEASYLYFGIKEQEKNKLTIFSENERKVLPKSIFLVFSQSTYKQLTGKDLNLTSNQVGLFTKNKTLKDQKSLSVNSQTYQIHDSLNDFLKGKVPNLFTIIVSDYSYLVVPDMDDFQESIKGTATTQATYVGVNVKDPSHDAKKNSDLLDKITDKETQQLAGQITGLPKSYFTANSRYDAEGMVNGFVGGTFFIGIFLSIIFMLGTVLVIYYKQISEGYEDRERFVILQKIGLDDLQVKQTIRKQVLTVFFLPLIFAITHLAFAYHMISLIVRIIGVFNPSLMLVVTIIVCGVFFLAYVLVFALTSRSYRRIVSM
;
A
#
# COMPACT_ATOMS: atom_id res chain seq x y z
N MET A 1 26.66 -37.69 23.88
CA MET A 1 26.50 -36.57 22.93
C MET A 1 25.16 -35.82 23.04
N PHE A 2 24.00 -36.48 23.06
CA PHE A 2 22.69 -35.78 23.08
C PHE A 2 22.44 -34.89 24.33
N ARG A 3 22.91 -35.32 25.50
CA ARG A 3 22.89 -34.51 26.75
C ARG A 3 23.80 -33.28 26.67
N LEU A 4 24.94 -33.38 25.95
CA LEU A 4 25.88 -32.28 25.75
C LEU A 4 25.27 -31.20 24.85
N THR A 5 24.66 -31.58 23.73
CA THR A 5 24.02 -30.61 22.82
C THR A 5 22.81 -29.91 23.45
N ASN A 6 22.09 -30.57 24.37
CA ASN A 6 21.02 -29.93 25.15
C ASN A 6 21.55 -28.86 26.12
N ARG A 7 22.57 -29.20 26.92
CA ARG A 7 23.18 -28.23 27.86
C ARG A 7 23.82 -27.06 27.12
N LEU A 8 24.49 -27.32 25.99
CA LEU A 8 25.08 -26.28 25.16
C LEU A 8 24.01 -25.35 24.54
N ALA A 9 22.93 -25.89 23.97
CA ALA A 9 21.84 -25.10 23.41
C ALA A 9 21.23 -24.13 24.44
N LEU A 10 20.92 -24.63 25.64
CA LEU A 10 20.34 -23.79 26.70
C LEU A 10 21.35 -22.73 27.19
N SER A 11 22.60 -23.13 27.41
CA SER A 11 23.67 -22.22 27.82
C SER A 11 23.91 -21.11 26.79
N ASN A 12 23.85 -21.45 25.50
CA ASN A 12 24.05 -20.52 24.40
C ASN A 12 22.94 -19.47 24.33
N LEU A 13 21.68 -19.86 24.48
CA LEU A 13 20.55 -18.91 24.50
C LEU A 13 20.71 -17.89 25.64
N ILE A 14 21.15 -18.34 26.81
CA ILE A 14 21.36 -17.48 27.98
C ILE A 14 22.58 -16.57 27.79
N LYS A 15 23.73 -17.14 27.39
CA LYS A 15 24.98 -16.39 27.21
C LYS A 15 24.89 -15.36 26.08
N ASN A 16 24.21 -15.70 24.99
CA ASN A 16 24.02 -14.83 23.83
C ASN A 16 22.69 -14.05 23.83
N ARG A 17 22.09 -13.81 25.02
CA ARG A 17 20.78 -13.14 25.13
C ARG A 17 20.65 -11.80 24.39
N LYS A 18 21.74 -11.01 24.31
CA LYS A 18 21.74 -9.71 23.58
C LYS A 18 21.49 -9.87 22.08
N LEU A 19 21.81 -11.05 21.52
CA LEU A 19 21.56 -11.42 20.13
C LEU A 19 20.17 -12.05 19.96
N TYR A 20 19.70 -12.85 20.92
CA TYR A 20 18.42 -13.55 20.81
C TYR A 20 17.19 -12.73 21.22
N TYR A 21 17.35 -11.74 22.11
CA TYR A 21 16.22 -10.95 22.64
C TYR A 21 15.45 -10.18 21.56
N PRO A 22 16.08 -9.43 20.63
CA PRO A 22 15.34 -8.74 19.57
C PRO A 22 14.68 -9.73 18.61
N PHE A 23 15.35 -10.84 18.28
CA PHE A 23 14.76 -11.91 17.47
C PHE A 23 13.49 -12.45 18.12
N ALA A 24 13.54 -12.74 19.42
CA ALA A 24 12.38 -13.20 20.18
C ALA A 24 11.25 -12.17 20.17
N LEU A 25 11.56 -10.90 20.47
CA LEU A 25 10.59 -9.81 20.53
C LEU A 25 9.86 -9.60 19.19
N ALA A 26 10.61 -9.55 18.09
CA ALA A 26 10.00 -9.38 16.77
C ALA A 26 9.17 -10.60 16.36
N THR A 27 9.61 -11.80 16.71
CA THR A 27 8.87 -13.03 16.44
C THR A 27 7.58 -13.09 17.27
N ILE A 28 7.63 -12.71 18.56
CA ILE A 28 6.44 -12.59 19.43
C ILE A 28 5.44 -11.61 18.85
N LEU A 29 5.90 -10.42 18.42
CA LEU A 29 5.02 -9.40 17.83
C LEU A 29 4.45 -9.84 16.47
N ALA A 30 5.25 -10.49 15.62
CA ALA A 30 4.78 -11.06 14.37
C ALA A 30 3.69 -12.12 14.61
N ILE A 31 3.88 -13.01 15.59
CA ILE A 31 2.89 -14.02 16.00
C ILE A 31 1.63 -13.34 16.56
N ALA A 32 1.78 -12.34 17.42
CA ALA A 32 0.65 -11.61 18.00
C ALA A 32 -0.19 -10.93 16.92
N ILE A 33 0.44 -10.26 15.94
CA ILE A 33 -0.28 -9.60 14.85
C ILE A 33 -0.96 -10.63 13.93
N THR A 34 -0.28 -11.73 13.57
CA THR A 34 -0.91 -12.81 12.81
C THR A 34 -2.09 -13.44 13.57
N TYR A 35 -1.97 -13.59 14.90
CA TYR A 35 -3.07 -14.06 15.75
C TYR A 35 -4.26 -13.10 15.67
N ILE A 36 -4.03 -11.80 15.92
CA ILE A 36 -5.08 -10.78 15.88
C ILE A 36 -5.79 -10.79 14.52
N PHE A 37 -5.04 -10.82 13.41
CA PHE A 37 -5.63 -10.87 12.07
C PHE A 37 -6.47 -12.12 11.83
N THR A 38 -5.96 -13.29 12.25
CA THR A 38 -6.71 -14.55 12.16
C THR A 38 -7.99 -14.47 13.01
N SER A 39 -7.90 -13.97 14.25
CA SER A 39 -9.01 -13.85 15.19
C SER A 39 -10.11 -12.94 14.65
N LEU A 40 -9.71 -11.77 14.14
CA LEU A 40 -10.62 -10.81 13.52
C LEU A 40 -11.32 -11.41 12.31
N THR A 41 -10.57 -12.05 11.40
CA THR A 41 -11.11 -12.63 10.17
C THR A 41 -12.15 -13.73 10.45
N LEU A 42 -11.98 -14.48 11.54
CA LEU A 42 -12.87 -15.56 11.94
C LEU A 42 -13.99 -15.13 12.90
N ASN A 43 -14.08 -13.85 13.26
CA ASN A 43 -15.04 -13.40 14.25
C ASN A 43 -16.48 -13.41 13.67
N PRO A 44 -17.43 -14.18 14.24
CA PRO A 44 -18.81 -14.24 13.77
C PRO A 44 -19.51 -12.88 13.82
N HIS A 45 -19.16 -12.02 14.77
CA HIS A 45 -19.75 -10.69 14.92
C HIS A 45 -19.38 -9.72 13.79
N LEU A 46 -18.49 -10.11 12.87
CA LEU A 46 -18.29 -9.34 11.65
C LEU A 46 -19.50 -9.41 10.72
N ASP A 47 -20.28 -10.49 10.74
CA ASP A 47 -21.50 -10.65 9.92
C ASP A 47 -22.61 -9.68 10.32
N ASP A 48 -22.58 -9.22 11.57
CA ASP A 48 -23.54 -8.26 12.11
C ASP A 48 -23.24 -6.82 11.64
N LEU A 49 -22.05 -6.56 11.09
CA LEU A 49 -21.63 -5.23 10.68
C LEU A 49 -22.08 -4.90 9.26
N THR A 50 -22.48 -3.65 9.04
CA THR A 50 -22.76 -3.15 7.69
C THR A 50 -21.48 -3.19 6.85
N GLY A 51 -21.55 -3.82 5.67
CA GLY A 51 -20.36 -4.03 4.83
C GLY A 51 -19.45 -5.19 5.28
N ALA A 52 -19.99 -6.16 6.03
CA ALA A 52 -19.29 -7.37 6.49
C ALA A 52 -18.42 -8.03 5.42
N ASP A 53 -18.94 -8.21 4.21
CA ASP A 53 -18.23 -8.84 3.09
C ASP A 53 -16.96 -8.07 2.70
N ALA A 54 -17.05 -6.74 2.62
CA ALA A 54 -15.89 -5.89 2.32
C ALA A 54 -14.84 -5.98 3.44
N ILE A 55 -15.27 -6.00 4.71
CA ILE A 55 -14.38 -6.14 5.86
C ILE A 55 -13.67 -7.49 5.82
N LYS A 56 -14.41 -8.58 5.63
CA LYS A 56 -13.88 -9.94 5.57
C LYS A 56 -12.93 -10.14 4.40
N MET A 57 -13.28 -9.63 3.21
CA MET A 57 -12.42 -9.66 2.03
C MET A 57 -11.08 -8.99 2.31
N VAL A 58 -11.13 -7.77 2.86
CA VAL A 58 -9.94 -6.98 3.14
C VAL A 58 -9.09 -7.64 4.22
N LEU A 59 -9.69 -8.06 5.35
CA LEU A 59 -8.98 -8.76 6.42
C LEU A 59 -8.36 -10.08 5.95
N GLY A 60 -9.05 -10.85 5.12
CA GLY A 60 -8.54 -12.09 4.53
C GLY A 60 -7.30 -11.86 3.65
N MET A 61 -7.34 -10.83 2.79
CA MET A 61 -6.16 -10.40 2.04
C MET A 61 -5.02 -9.94 2.98
N GLY A 62 -5.39 -9.19 4.02
CA GLY A 62 -4.48 -8.73 5.06
C GLY A 62 -3.76 -9.86 5.78
N LEU A 63 -4.46 -10.95 6.12
CA LEU A 63 -3.89 -12.13 6.76
C LEU A 63 -2.79 -12.76 5.90
N GLY A 64 -3.01 -12.89 4.59
CA GLY A 64 -2.00 -13.40 3.66
C GLY A 64 -0.74 -12.53 3.63
N ILE A 65 -0.91 -11.20 3.56
CA ILE A 65 0.20 -10.24 3.54
C ILE A 65 0.95 -10.22 4.88
N VAL A 66 0.23 -10.28 6.01
CA VAL A 66 0.82 -10.34 7.35
C VAL A 66 1.61 -11.64 7.53
N ALA A 67 1.07 -12.79 7.12
CA ALA A 67 1.78 -14.08 7.20
C ALA A 67 3.08 -14.07 6.38
N LEU A 68 3.04 -13.54 5.15
CA LEU A 68 4.22 -13.37 4.30
C LEU A 68 5.26 -12.46 4.95
N SER A 69 4.83 -11.31 5.48
CA SER A 69 5.70 -10.31 6.11
C SER A 69 6.33 -10.83 7.40
N SER A 70 5.56 -11.56 8.21
CA SER A 70 6.03 -12.30 9.39
C SER A 70 7.11 -13.30 9.01
N GLY A 71 6.93 -14.07 7.93
CA GLY A 71 7.93 -14.99 7.40
C GLY A 71 9.24 -14.28 7.02
N ILE A 72 9.16 -13.17 6.28
CA ILE A 72 10.34 -12.37 5.87
C ILE A 72 11.12 -11.89 7.11
N ILE A 73 10.43 -11.34 8.12
CA ILE A 73 11.08 -10.81 9.33
C ILE A 73 11.72 -11.90 10.16
N VAL A 74 11.03 -13.02 10.37
CA VAL A 74 11.55 -14.15 11.16
C VAL A 74 12.79 -14.76 10.47
N LEU A 75 12.73 -14.98 9.15
CA LEU A 75 13.87 -15.46 8.36
C LEU A 75 15.05 -14.48 8.43
N TYR A 76 14.78 -13.19 8.26
CA TYR A 76 15.82 -12.16 8.31
C TYR A 76 16.49 -12.10 9.69
N ALA A 77 15.69 -12.03 10.75
CA ALA A 77 16.19 -11.93 12.12
C ALA A 77 17.02 -13.18 12.49
N ASN A 78 16.60 -14.38 12.06
CA ASN A 78 17.39 -15.60 12.20
C ASN A 78 18.70 -15.55 11.38
N SER A 79 18.65 -15.07 10.13
CA SER A 79 19.85 -14.94 9.28
C SER A 79 20.93 -14.09 9.94
N PHE A 80 20.51 -13.05 10.68
CA PHE A 80 21.37 -12.16 11.43
C PHE A 80 21.97 -12.86 12.67
N VAL A 81 21.16 -13.53 13.49
CA VAL A 81 21.66 -14.31 14.64
C VAL A 81 22.72 -15.32 14.17
N MET A 82 22.44 -16.05 13.09
CA MET A 82 23.36 -17.01 12.49
C MET A 82 24.64 -16.36 11.94
N LYS A 83 24.56 -15.14 11.39
CA LYS A 83 25.74 -14.40 10.92
C LYS A 83 26.67 -14.04 12.08
N ASN A 84 26.12 -13.61 13.22
CA ASN A 84 26.92 -13.19 14.37
C ASN A 84 27.46 -14.36 15.18
N ARG A 85 26.79 -15.51 15.15
CA ARG A 85 27.27 -16.75 15.77
C ARG A 85 28.20 -17.59 14.89
N SER A 86 28.49 -17.12 13.68
CA SER A 86 29.34 -17.83 12.72
C SER A 86 30.75 -18.15 13.28
N ARG A 87 31.38 -17.21 14.02
CA ARG A 87 32.67 -17.45 14.70
C ARG A 87 32.58 -18.50 15.81
N GLU A 88 31.51 -18.47 16.61
CA GLU A 88 31.25 -19.45 17.67
C GLU A 88 31.08 -20.87 17.07
N LEU A 89 30.26 -21.00 16.02
CA LEU A 89 30.07 -22.26 15.30
C LEU A 89 31.35 -22.75 14.62
N GLY A 90 32.17 -21.84 14.12
CA GLY A 90 33.49 -22.14 13.56
C GLY A 90 34.45 -22.70 14.62
N LEU A 91 34.51 -22.09 15.80
CA LEU A 91 35.30 -22.58 16.93
C LEU A 91 34.86 -23.97 17.37
N TYR A 92 33.54 -24.20 17.48
CA TYR A 92 33.00 -25.53 17.79
C TYR A 92 33.42 -26.59 16.77
N SER A 93 33.40 -26.24 15.48
CA SER A 93 33.85 -27.16 14.45
C SER A 93 35.36 -27.42 14.50
N VAL A 94 36.19 -26.43 14.84
CA VAL A 94 37.65 -26.60 15.04
C VAL A 94 37.94 -27.46 16.27
N LEU A 95 37.12 -27.35 17.32
CA LEU A 95 37.20 -28.16 18.54
C LEU A 95 36.66 -29.60 18.38
N GLY A 96 36.34 -30.02 17.14
CA GLY A 96 35.97 -31.40 16.82
C GLY A 96 34.46 -31.69 16.75
N LEU A 97 33.58 -30.69 16.87
CA LEU A 97 32.14 -30.92 16.68
C LEU A 97 31.80 -31.07 15.19
N GLU A 98 31.34 -32.27 14.82
CA GLU A 98 30.81 -32.55 13.48
C GLU A 98 29.60 -31.68 13.11
N LYS A 99 29.36 -31.51 11.80
CA LYS A 99 28.21 -30.76 11.26
C LYS A 99 26.86 -31.27 11.77
N ARG A 100 26.72 -32.57 12.03
CA ARG A 100 25.51 -33.19 12.61
C ARG A 100 25.24 -32.69 14.03
N HIS A 101 26.29 -32.54 14.85
CA HIS A 101 26.18 -32.02 16.20
C HIS A 101 25.82 -30.53 16.21
N LEU A 102 26.41 -29.73 15.31
CA LEU A 102 26.08 -28.32 15.14
C LEU A 102 24.63 -28.13 14.70
N PHE A 103 24.17 -28.93 13.73
CA PHE A 103 22.78 -28.91 13.28
C PHE A 103 21.81 -29.29 14.41
N SER A 104 22.09 -30.37 15.14
CA SER A 104 21.28 -30.79 16.29
C SER A 104 21.18 -29.69 17.36
N MET A 105 22.27 -28.99 17.63
CA MET A 105 22.29 -27.87 18.57
C MET A 105 21.40 -26.72 18.10
N ILE A 106 21.55 -26.26 16.85
CA ILE A 106 20.76 -25.15 16.28
C ILE A 106 19.29 -25.51 16.16
N LEU A 107 18.98 -26.76 15.82
CA LEU A 107 17.60 -27.26 15.77
C LEU A 107 16.95 -27.17 17.15
N LYS A 108 17.64 -27.61 18.21
CA LYS A 108 17.14 -27.52 19.59
C LYS A 108 16.96 -26.07 20.04
N GLU A 109 17.92 -25.20 19.75
CA GLU A 109 17.80 -23.76 20.02
C GLU A 109 16.58 -23.16 19.32
N THR A 110 16.38 -23.50 18.04
CA THR A 110 15.25 -23.02 17.23
C THR A 110 13.92 -23.53 17.77
N VAL A 111 13.82 -24.80 18.17
CA VAL A 111 12.59 -25.40 18.72
C VAL A 111 12.23 -24.79 20.08
N ILE A 112 13.21 -24.55 20.95
CA ILE A 112 12.97 -23.88 22.24
C ILE A 112 12.49 -22.44 21.98
N MET A 113 13.16 -21.73 21.07
CA MET A 113 12.78 -20.37 20.71
C MET A 113 11.41 -20.29 20.05
N SER A 114 11.07 -21.22 19.15
CA SER A 114 9.75 -21.25 18.51
C SER A 114 8.65 -21.52 19.54
N PHE A 115 8.85 -22.49 20.43
CA PHE A 115 7.88 -22.77 21.49
C PHE A 115 7.62 -21.56 22.40
N VAL A 116 8.69 -20.93 22.90
CA VAL A 116 8.57 -19.77 23.80
C VAL A 116 7.94 -18.57 23.09
N THR A 117 8.41 -18.24 21.89
CA THR A 117 7.89 -17.08 21.15
C THR A 117 6.45 -17.29 20.68
N LEU A 118 6.06 -18.52 20.38
CA LEU A 118 4.70 -18.85 19.98
C LEU A 118 3.73 -18.81 21.15
N LEU A 119 4.11 -19.34 22.30
CA LEU A 119 3.31 -19.22 23.53
C LEU A 119 3.11 -17.75 23.91
N LEU A 120 4.20 -16.97 23.98
CA LEU A 120 4.12 -15.55 24.33
C LEU A 120 3.41 -14.73 23.26
N GLY A 121 3.63 -15.03 21.98
CA GLY A 121 3.00 -14.32 20.86
C GLY A 121 1.49 -14.52 20.82
N ILE A 122 1.01 -15.75 20.98
CA ILE A 122 -0.43 -16.04 21.11
C ILE A 122 -0.98 -15.37 22.37
N GLY A 123 -0.28 -15.46 23.50
CA GLY A 123 -0.70 -14.81 24.75
C GLY A 123 -0.85 -13.29 24.61
N VAL A 124 0.12 -12.62 23.99
CA VAL A 124 0.05 -11.17 23.70
C VAL A 124 -1.05 -10.86 22.68
N GLY A 125 -1.19 -11.66 21.62
CA GLY A 125 -2.26 -11.50 20.64
C GLY A 125 -3.64 -11.57 21.28
N ALA A 126 -3.89 -12.62 22.08
CA ALA A 126 -5.15 -12.81 22.79
C ALA A 126 -5.42 -11.71 23.84
N LEU A 127 -4.38 -11.20 24.49
CA LEU A 127 -4.50 -10.08 25.45
C LEU A 127 -5.02 -8.80 24.78
N PHE A 128 -4.50 -8.48 23.59
CA PHE A 128 -4.85 -7.25 22.89
C PHE A 128 -6.02 -7.40 21.92
N ASP A 129 -6.48 -8.62 21.63
CA ASP A 129 -7.50 -8.91 20.61
C ASP A 129 -8.75 -8.05 20.75
N LYS A 130 -9.32 -7.98 21.96
CA LYS A 130 -10.51 -7.14 22.25
C LYS A 130 -10.28 -5.65 21.98
N LEU A 131 -9.10 -5.14 22.35
CA LEU A 131 -8.74 -3.74 22.14
C LEU A 131 -8.57 -3.45 20.64
N ILE A 132 -7.97 -4.37 19.90
CA ILE A 132 -7.77 -4.21 18.46
C ILE A 132 -9.08 -4.37 17.67
N TYR A 133 -9.99 -5.25 18.09
CA TYR A 133 -11.33 -5.33 17.50
C TYR A 133 -12.11 -4.03 17.71
N ALA A 134 -12.11 -3.47 18.92
CA ALA A 134 -12.72 -2.17 19.18
C ALA A 134 -12.09 -1.04 18.35
N PHE A 135 -10.76 -1.10 18.15
CA PHE A 135 -10.07 -0.16 17.26
C PHE A 135 -10.51 -0.32 15.80
N LEU A 136 -10.66 -1.54 15.29
CA LEU A 136 -11.17 -1.81 13.94
C LEU A 136 -12.59 -1.26 13.75
N GLN A 137 -13.50 -1.52 14.70
CA GLN A 137 -14.86 -0.99 14.66
C GLN A 137 -14.87 0.54 14.61
N ARG A 138 -14.03 1.18 15.42
CA ARG A 138 -13.90 2.64 15.43
C ARG A 138 -13.40 3.19 14.09
N LEU A 139 -12.52 2.47 13.40
CA LEU A 139 -12.06 2.86 12.06
C LEU A 139 -13.16 2.74 11.01
N ILE A 140 -13.95 1.66 11.08
CA ILE A 140 -15.11 1.42 10.20
C ILE A 140 -16.22 2.42 10.52
N GLY A 141 -16.29 2.98 11.73
CA GLY A 141 -17.31 3.97 12.11
C GLY A 141 -18.54 3.35 12.77
N GLU A 142 -18.45 2.07 13.13
CA GLU A 142 -19.43 1.35 13.94
C GLU A 142 -19.03 1.45 15.42
N SER A 143 -19.99 1.67 16.31
CA SER A 143 -19.77 1.69 17.76
C SER A 143 -20.76 0.78 18.47
N THR A 144 -20.83 -0.47 18.02
CA THR A 144 -21.80 -1.47 18.52
C THR A 144 -21.46 -1.98 19.93
N GLY A 145 -20.30 -1.63 20.49
CA GLY A 145 -19.89 -2.09 21.83
C GLY A 145 -19.62 -3.60 21.90
N LEU A 146 -19.57 -4.29 20.75
CA LEU A 146 -19.33 -5.72 20.67
C LEU A 146 -17.91 -6.06 21.13
N VAL A 147 -17.81 -7.09 21.96
CA VAL A 147 -16.54 -7.60 22.46
C VAL A 147 -16.09 -8.74 21.56
N SER A 148 -14.82 -8.74 21.14
CA SER A 148 -14.26 -9.90 20.43
C SER A 148 -14.44 -11.17 21.26
N THR A 149 -15.05 -12.19 20.66
CA THR A 149 -15.18 -13.52 21.25
C THR A 149 -13.89 -14.31 21.00
N PHE A 150 -13.58 -15.27 21.86
CA PHE A 150 -12.41 -16.12 21.64
C PHE A 150 -12.75 -17.23 20.62
N GLN A 151 -12.18 -17.16 19.42
CA GLN A 151 -12.39 -18.18 18.40
C GLN A 151 -11.35 -19.31 18.53
N VAL A 152 -11.82 -20.52 18.84
CA VAL A 152 -10.95 -21.70 19.04
C VAL A 152 -10.12 -22.02 17.80
N MET A 153 -10.66 -21.77 16.59
CA MET A 153 -9.99 -22.03 15.31
C MET A 153 -8.81 -21.08 15.01
N THR A 154 -8.67 -19.97 15.74
CA THR A 154 -7.54 -19.03 15.57
C THR A 154 -6.21 -19.68 15.91
N ILE A 155 -6.15 -20.43 17.02
CA ILE A 155 -4.92 -21.08 17.50
C ILE A 155 -4.33 -22.08 16.49
N PRO A 156 -5.07 -23.09 15.98
CA PRO A 156 -4.51 -24.07 15.06
C PRO A 156 -4.03 -23.42 13.75
N ILE A 157 -4.70 -22.39 13.22
CA ILE A 157 -4.26 -21.69 12.01
C ILE A 157 -2.92 -20.99 12.25
N VAL A 158 -2.79 -20.23 13.35
CA VAL A 158 -1.53 -19.56 13.72
C VAL A 158 -0.41 -20.58 13.94
N LEU A 159 -0.71 -21.71 14.60
CA LEU A 159 0.23 -22.81 14.78
C LEU A 159 0.74 -23.37 13.44
N VAL A 160 -0.15 -23.61 12.47
CA VAL A 160 0.21 -24.12 11.15
C VAL A 160 1.09 -23.10 10.40
N ILE A 161 0.69 -21.83 10.36
CA ILE A 161 1.46 -20.77 9.69
C ILE A 161 2.88 -20.70 10.24
N PHE A 162 3.03 -20.65 11.57
CA PHE A 162 4.36 -20.56 12.19
C PHE A 162 5.12 -21.88 12.15
N ALA A 163 4.45 -23.04 12.15
CA ALA A 163 5.11 -24.32 11.89
C ALA A 163 5.76 -24.34 10.49
N CYS A 164 5.08 -23.82 9.46
CA CYS A 164 5.65 -23.66 8.12
C CYS A 164 6.85 -22.69 8.13
N ILE A 165 6.73 -21.52 8.77
CA ILE A 165 7.81 -20.52 8.85
C ILE A 165 9.04 -21.08 9.58
N PHE A 166 8.85 -21.71 10.75
CA PHE A 166 9.95 -22.30 11.52
C PHE A 166 10.53 -23.54 10.83
N GLY A 167 9.71 -24.35 10.15
CA GLY A 167 10.17 -25.45 9.31
C GLY A 167 11.09 -24.97 8.20
N LEU A 168 10.69 -23.92 7.47
CA LEU A 168 11.53 -23.27 6.46
C LEU A 168 12.82 -22.72 7.07
N LEU A 169 12.75 -22.11 8.25
CA LEU A 169 13.92 -21.59 8.97
C LEU A 169 14.92 -22.71 9.31
N VAL A 170 14.45 -23.86 9.80
CA VAL A 170 15.30 -25.04 10.07
C VAL A 170 15.96 -25.53 8.78
N LEU A 171 15.23 -25.60 7.66
CA LEU A 171 15.79 -25.97 6.36
C LEU A 171 16.89 -25.01 5.92
N VAL A 172 16.62 -23.69 5.95
CA VAL A 172 17.60 -22.65 5.60
C VAL A 172 18.86 -22.74 6.47
N ASN A 173 18.69 -22.94 7.78
CA ASN A 173 19.81 -23.12 8.71
C ASN A 173 20.61 -24.39 8.40
N GLY A 174 19.94 -25.50 8.09
CA GLY A 174 20.57 -26.76 7.67
C GLY A 174 21.42 -26.60 6.41
N PHE A 175 20.87 -26.02 5.35
CA PHE A 175 21.61 -25.73 4.11
C PHE A 175 22.82 -24.82 4.36
N ARG A 176 22.66 -23.81 5.22
CA ARG A 176 23.77 -22.90 5.58
C ARG A 176 24.89 -23.65 6.29
N LEU A 177 24.58 -24.53 7.24
CA LEU A 177 25.55 -25.36 7.98
C LEU A 177 26.31 -26.33 7.08
N LEU A 178 25.63 -26.94 6.09
CA LEU A 178 26.29 -27.84 5.14
C LEU A 178 27.40 -27.13 4.35
N ARG A 179 27.19 -25.86 4.03
CA ARG A 179 28.14 -25.00 3.31
C ARG A 179 29.17 -24.28 4.19
N LEU A 180 29.13 -24.44 5.53
CA LEU A 180 30.12 -23.81 6.42
C LEU A 180 31.48 -24.51 6.29
N ASN A 181 32.51 -23.71 6.01
CA ASN A 181 33.92 -24.11 6.05
C ASN A 181 34.60 -23.52 7.31
N PRO A 182 34.99 -24.36 8.30
CA PRO A 182 35.54 -23.91 9.59
C PRO A 182 36.76 -23.00 9.47
N LEU A 183 37.63 -23.29 8.50
CA LEU A 183 38.86 -22.55 8.22
C LEU A 183 38.63 -21.16 7.62
N GLN A 184 37.47 -20.90 7.01
CA GLN A 184 37.11 -19.58 6.49
C GLN A 184 36.52 -18.69 7.60
N LEU A 185 35.73 -19.26 8.52
CA LEU A 185 35.03 -18.53 9.59
C LEU A 185 35.96 -17.83 10.59
N THR A 186 37.10 -18.43 10.93
CA THR A 186 38.12 -17.83 11.80
C THR A 186 38.94 -16.76 11.09
N LYS A 187 39.02 -16.78 9.75
CA LYS A 187 39.79 -15.81 8.94
C LYS A 187 38.93 -14.68 8.35
N ASP A 188 37.62 -14.80 8.34
CA ASP A 188 36.69 -13.80 7.78
C ASP A 188 36.66 -12.47 8.56
N GLY A 189 37.15 -12.43 9.80
CA GLY A 189 37.36 -11.19 10.55
C GLY A 189 38.53 -10.33 10.05
N LEU A 190 39.53 -10.96 9.42
CA LEU A 190 40.82 -10.35 9.09
C LEU A 190 40.97 -10.06 7.59
N LYS A 191 40.17 -10.71 6.73
CA LYS A 191 40.16 -10.41 5.30
C LYS A 191 39.32 -9.17 5.04
N GLY A 192 39.99 -8.02 4.81
CA GLY A 192 39.35 -6.93 4.10
C GLY A 192 38.81 -7.46 2.77
N GLU A 193 37.50 -7.40 2.55
CA GLU A 193 36.87 -7.94 1.35
C GLU A 193 37.60 -7.46 0.07
N LYS A 194 37.84 -8.41 -0.84
CA LYS A 194 38.53 -8.19 -2.13
C LYS A 194 37.99 -6.92 -2.79
N LYS A 195 38.87 -6.09 -3.37
CA LYS A 195 38.45 -4.94 -4.20
C LYS A 195 37.49 -5.45 -5.28
N GLY A 196 36.20 -5.11 -5.20
CA GLY A 196 35.21 -5.49 -6.20
C GLY A 196 35.66 -5.01 -7.57
N ARG A 197 35.94 -5.94 -8.48
CA ARG A 197 36.50 -5.62 -9.81
C ARG A 197 35.50 -4.93 -10.74
N PHE A 198 34.22 -4.83 -10.34
CA PHE A 198 33.12 -4.29 -11.16
C PHE A 198 32.22 -3.27 -10.44
N LEU A 199 32.75 -2.56 -9.43
CA LEU A 199 31.96 -1.59 -8.64
C LEU A 199 31.30 -0.51 -9.49
N VAL A 200 31.99 -0.01 -10.52
CA VAL A 200 31.44 1.03 -11.41
C VAL A 200 30.29 0.48 -12.25
N ILE A 201 30.43 -0.71 -12.84
CA ILE A 201 29.38 -1.36 -13.63
C ILE A 201 28.14 -1.62 -12.77
N GLN A 202 28.32 -2.17 -11.58
CA GLN A 202 27.22 -2.38 -10.63
C GLN A 202 26.52 -1.08 -10.24
N THR A 203 27.28 0.02 -10.12
CA THR A 203 26.71 1.34 -9.84
C THR A 203 25.87 1.85 -11.01
N LEU A 204 26.38 1.72 -12.25
CA LEU A 204 25.64 2.12 -13.45
C LEU A 204 24.38 1.28 -13.65
N LEU A 205 24.44 -0.04 -13.44
CA LEU A 205 23.27 -0.91 -13.47
C LEU A 205 22.27 -0.55 -12.38
N GLY A 206 22.74 -0.24 -11.16
CA GLY A 206 21.88 0.21 -10.07
C GLY A 206 21.17 1.54 -10.35
N LEU A 207 21.89 2.51 -10.90
CA LEU A 207 21.33 3.79 -11.35
C LEU A 207 20.34 3.59 -12.50
N GLY A 208 20.66 2.73 -13.47
CA GLY A 208 19.79 2.41 -14.61
C GLY A 208 18.49 1.74 -14.16
N ALA A 209 18.57 0.72 -13.31
CA ALA A 209 17.40 0.03 -12.79
C ALA A 209 16.50 0.97 -11.96
N MET A 210 17.09 1.75 -11.04
CA MET A 210 16.35 2.71 -10.22
C MET A 210 15.76 3.84 -11.07
N GLY A 211 16.54 4.39 -11.99
CA GLY A 211 16.11 5.46 -12.90
C GLY A 211 14.98 5.02 -13.81
N TYR A 212 15.04 3.78 -14.34
CA TYR A 212 13.94 3.22 -15.13
C TYR A 212 12.69 2.96 -14.27
N GLY A 213 12.86 2.46 -13.04
CA GLY A 213 11.75 2.32 -12.09
C GLY A 213 11.06 3.67 -11.79
N TYR A 214 11.83 4.74 -11.59
CA TYR A 214 11.31 6.09 -11.40
C TYR A 214 10.67 6.67 -12.66
N TYR A 215 11.25 6.41 -13.82
CA TYR A 215 10.66 6.78 -15.10
C TYR A 215 9.28 6.15 -15.27
N LEU A 216 9.13 4.85 -14.99
CA LEU A 216 7.82 4.18 -15.01
C LEU A 216 6.83 4.82 -14.03
N ALA A 217 7.28 5.11 -12.80
CA ALA A 217 6.44 5.72 -11.77
C ALA A 217 5.92 7.12 -12.15
N LEU A 218 6.70 7.91 -12.89
CA LEU A 218 6.34 9.27 -13.30
C LEU A 218 5.64 9.34 -14.66
N SER A 219 5.92 8.41 -15.57
CA SER A 219 5.39 8.41 -16.94
C SER A 219 3.99 7.80 -17.05
N VAL A 220 3.58 6.95 -16.11
CA VAL A 220 2.26 6.32 -16.13
C VAL A 220 1.15 7.35 -15.93
N GLN A 221 0.15 7.33 -16.81
CA GLN A 221 -0.97 8.29 -16.78
C GLN A 221 -2.29 7.61 -16.43
N ASN A 222 -2.47 6.36 -16.87
CA ASN A 222 -3.70 5.62 -16.66
C ASN A 222 -3.67 4.89 -15.29
N PRO A 223 -4.75 4.98 -14.48
CA PRO A 223 -4.82 4.32 -13.18
C PRO A 223 -4.68 2.79 -13.23
N VAL A 224 -5.30 2.12 -14.20
CA VAL A 224 -5.30 0.66 -14.30
C VAL A 224 -3.89 0.14 -14.64
N THR A 225 -3.22 0.79 -15.59
CA THR A 225 -1.84 0.41 -15.94
C THR A 225 -0.86 0.72 -14.80
N ALA A 226 -1.14 1.74 -13.99
CA ALA A 226 -0.34 2.09 -12.82
C ALA A 226 -0.21 0.93 -11.82
N ILE A 227 -1.23 0.07 -11.67
CA ILE A 227 -1.16 -1.11 -10.79
C ILE A 227 -0.07 -2.08 -11.27
N MET A 228 -0.07 -2.43 -12.56
CA MET A 228 0.92 -3.37 -13.11
C MET A 228 2.32 -2.76 -13.16
N SER A 229 2.42 -1.47 -13.54
CA SER A 229 3.68 -0.73 -13.54
C SER A 229 4.25 -0.57 -12.12
N PHE A 230 3.41 -0.49 -11.08
CA PHE A 230 3.85 -0.38 -9.69
C PHE A 230 4.65 -1.61 -9.26
N PHE A 231 4.18 -2.82 -9.53
CA PHE A 231 4.91 -4.04 -9.18
C PHE A 231 6.28 -4.11 -9.86
N LEU A 232 6.34 -3.81 -11.16
CA LEU A 232 7.60 -3.79 -11.90
C LEU A 232 8.56 -2.70 -11.39
N ALA A 233 8.04 -1.49 -11.16
CA ALA A 233 8.82 -0.36 -10.64
C ALA A 233 9.38 -0.68 -9.24
N VAL A 234 8.59 -1.30 -8.36
CA VAL A 234 9.04 -1.72 -7.02
C VAL A 234 10.18 -2.73 -7.12
N LEU A 235 10.09 -3.74 -7.99
CA LEU A 235 11.18 -4.72 -8.17
C LEU A 235 12.47 -4.06 -8.67
N LEU A 236 12.36 -3.15 -9.64
CA LEU A 236 13.50 -2.39 -10.18
C LEU A 236 14.12 -1.47 -9.12
N VAL A 237 13.29 -0.79 -8.33
CA VAL A 237 13.76 0.08 -7.24
C VAL A 237 14.43 -0.75 -6.14
N ILE A 238 13.86 -1.91 -5.75
CA ILE A 238 14.50 -2.82 -4.79
C ILE A 238 15.87 -3.27 -5.31
N LEU A 239 15.94 -3.75 -6.56
CA LEU A 239 17.19 -4.17 -7.18
C LEU A 239 18.22 -3.03 -7.24
N GLY A 240 17.79 -1.86 -7.71
CA GLY A 240 18.60 -0.66 -7.82
C GLY A 240 19.15 -0.22 -6.45
N THR A 241 18.31 -0.20 -5.42
CA THR A 241 18.71 0.17 -4.06
C THR A 241 19.77 -0.78 -3.52
N TYR A 242 19.61 -2.10 -3.66
CA TYR A 242 20.65 -3.05 -3.25
C TYR A 242 21.98 -2.84 -3.99
N LEU A 243 21.94 -2.62 -5.31
CA LEU A 243 23.15 -2.36 -6.10
C LEU A 243 23.83 -1.03 -5.73
N LEU A 244 23.06 0.03 -5.49
CA LEU A 244 23.59 1.34 -5.12
C LEU A 244 24.18 1.38 -3.72
N PHE A 245 23.58 0.71 -2.73
CA PHE A 245 24.18 0.60 -1.41
C PHE A 245 25.45 -0.28 -1.44
N ASN A 246 25.43 -1.40 -2.16
CA ASN A 246 26.59 -2.30 -2.26
C ASN A 246 27.77 -1.66 -3.00
N ALA A 247 27.54 -1.11 -4.18
CA ALA A 247 28.60 -0.60 -5.05
C ALA A 247 28.64 0.93 -5.12
N GLY A 248 27.49 1.58 -5.30
CA GLY A 248 27.37 3.02 -5.53
C GLY A 248 27.93 3.85 -4.38
N THR A 249 27.57 3.55 -3.13
CA THR A 249 28.08 4.30 -1.97
C THR A 249 29.61 4.17 -1.85
N THR A 250 30.16 3.00 -2.19
CA THR A 250 31.62 2.80 -2.23
C THR A 250 32.28 3.64 -3.33
N VAL A 251 31.69 3.71 -4.53
CA VAL A 251 32.19 4.54 -5.64
C VAL A 251 32.15 6.03 -5.29
N VAL A 252 31.06 6.52 -4.72
CA VAL A 252 30.93 7.93 -4.28
C VAL A 252 32.02 8.28 -3.26
N LEU A 253 32.26 7.41 -2.27
CA LEU A 253 33.31 7.65 -1.28
C LEU A 253 34.72 7.61 -1.90
N GLN A 254 34.95 6.78 -2.92
CA GLN A 254 36.22 6.78 -3.68
C GLN A 254 36.41 8.07 -4.49
N LEU A 255 35.35 8.62 -5.07
CA LEU A 255 35.38 9.92 -5.76
C LEU A 255 35.69 11.06 -4.78
N LEU A 256 35.07 11.06 -3.60
CA LEU A 256 35.36 12.02 -2.53
C LEU A 256 36.82 11.94 -2.06
N LYS A 257 37.41 10.73 -2.04
CA LYS A 257 38.83 10.52 -1.74
C LYS A 257 39.77 11.11 -2.80
N LYS A 258 39.35 11.22 -4.05
CA LYS A 258 40.13 11.88 -5.12
C LYS A 258 40.13 13.42 -4.99
N LYS A 259 39.11 14.02 -4.37
CA LYS A 259 39.01 15.48 -4.20
C LYS A 259 39.90 15.97 -3.05
N LYS A 260 41.17 16.31 -3.37
CA LYS A 260 42.20 16.70 -2.39
C LYS A 260 41.75 17.80 -1.41
N SER A 261 41.09 18.85 -1.90
CA SER A 261 40.56 19.98 -1.10
C SER A 261 39.56 19.55 0.01
N TYR A 262 38.86 18.43 -0.18
CA TYR A 262 37.90 17.90 0.80
C TYR A 262 38.50 16.81 1.68
N TYR A 263 39.28 15.89 1.09
CA TYR A 263 39.79 14.69 1.75
C TYR A 263 40.86 14.97 2.80
N TYR A 264 41.83 15.88 2.54
CA TYR A 264 42.96 16.12 3.44
C TYR A 264 42.63 16.96 4.68
N LYS A 265 41.35 17.35 4.89
CA LYS A 265 40.92 17.92 6.17
C LYS A 265 40.91 16.83 7.24
N PRO A 266 41.47 17.04 8.46
CA PRO A 266 41.69 15.99 9.46
C PRO A 266 40.45 15.11 9.74
N ASN A 267 39.31 15.75 10.00
CA ASN A 267 38.05 15.05 10.27
C ASN A 267 37.50 14.27 9.07
N ASN A 268 37.77 14.74 7.84
CA ASN A 268 37.25 14.12 6.63
C ASN A 268 38.09 12.92 6.20
N MET A 269 39.42 12.99 6.33
CA MET A 269 40.32 11.89 5.96
C MET A 269 39.99 10.61 6.74
N ILE A 270 39.84 10.75 8.05
CA ILE A 270 39.51 9.66 8.97
C ILE A 270 38.08 9.18 8.71
N SER A 271 37.12 10.12 8.57
CA SER A 271 35.72 9.78 8.34
C SER A 271 35.52 8.99 7.04
N ILE A 272 36.04 9.48 5.91
CA ILE A 272 35.86 8.87 4.58
C ILE A 272 36.52 7.50 4.52
N SER A 273 37.75 7.36 5.02
CA SER A 273 38.47 6.09 4.99
C SER A 273 37.75 5.00 5.78
N ASN A 274 37.20 5.35 6.94
CA ASN A 274 36.40 4.43 7.76
C ASN A 274 35.03 4.14 7.12
N LEU A 275 34.35 5.13 6.54
CA LEU A 275 33.07 4.93 5.85
C LEU A 275 33.21 3.97 4.66
N VAL A 276 34.30 4.04 3.88
CA VAL A 276 34.54 3.09 2.77
C VAL A 276 34.56 1.66 3.27
N PHE A 277 35.16 1.40 4.43
CA PHE A 277 35.18 0.06 5.01
C PHE A 277 33.80 -0.36 5.54
N ARG A 278 33.10 0.54 6.25
CA ARG A 278 31.76 0.26 6.79
C ARG A 278 30.74 -0.01 5.69
N MET A 279 30.79 0.75 4.59
CA MET A 279 29.88 0.56 3.46
C MET A 279 30.06 -0.81 2.81
N LYS A 280 31.28 -1.26 2.58
CA LYS A 280 31.50 -2.60 2.02
C LYS A 280 30.92 -3.71 2.89
N LYS A 281 31.13 -3.62 4.21
CA LYS A 281 30.74 -4.68 5.13
C LYS A 281 29.24 -4.72 5.46
N ASN A 282 28.59 -3.54 5.49
CA ASN A 282 27.22 -3.38 5.98
C ASN A 282 26.23 -2.76 4.96
N ALA A 283 26.61 -2.64 3.69
CA ALA A 283 25.74 -2.10 2.63
C ALA A 283 24.38 -2.80 2.53
N VAL A 284 24.37 -4.14 2.58
CA VAL A 284 23.12 -4.92 2.50
C VAL A 284 22.14 -4.50 3.60
N GLY A 285 22.62 -4.30 4.84
CA GLY A 285 21.77 -3.86 5.93
C GLY A 285 21.19 -2.46 5.72
N LEU A 286 21.96 -1.53 5.12
CA LEU A 286 21.46 -0.21 4.77
C LEU A 286 20.39 -0.23 3.69
N ALA A 287 20.59 -1.04 2.65
CA ALA A 287 19.59 -1.25 1.62
C ALA A 287 18.30 -1.81 2.22
N THR A 288 18.41 -2.82 3.09
CA THR A 288 17.24 -3.40 3.78
C THR A 288 16.50 -2.36 4.62
N ILE A 289 17.20 -1.49 5.37
CA ILE A 289 16.57 -0.40 6.12
C ILE A 289 15.83 0.54 5.18
N ALA A 290 16.44 0.94 4.05
CA ALA A 290 15.82 1.85 3.09
C ALA A 290 14.55 1.25 2.48
N ILE A 291 14.60 -0.03 2.10
CA ILE A 291 13.46 -0.74 1.51
C ILE A 291 12.34 -0.94 2.54
N LEU A 292 12.63 -1.42 3.74
CA LEU A 292 11.61 -1.58 4.78
C LEU A 292 10.99 -0.24 5.17
N SER A 293 11.80 0.82 5.26
CA SER A 293 11.30 2.19 5.50
C SER A 293 10.40 2.68 4.36
N SER A 294 10.76 2.37 3.12
CA SER A 294 9.94 2.70 1.95
C SER A 294 8.61 1.95 1.97
N MET A 295 8.63 0.67 2.36
CA MET A 295 7.42 -0.14 2.50
C MET A 295 6.49 0.43 3.57
N VAL A 296 7.02 0.83 4.74
CA VAL A 296 6.24 1.54 5.78
C VAL A 296 5.57 2.79 5.20
N LEU A 297 6.35 3.65 4.55
CA LEU A 297 5.85 4.91 4.00
C LEU A 297 4.79 4.68 2.92
N VAL A 298 5.07 3.86 1.92
CA VAL A 298 4.15 3.61 0.79
C VAL A 298 2.84 2.98 1.28
N THR A 299 2.93 1.96 2.13
CA THR A 299 1.74 1.30 2.71
C THR A 299 0.91 2.28 3.54
N LEU A 300 1.54 3.02 4.46
CA LEU A 300 0.80 3.91 5.35
C LEU A 300 0.23 5.13 4.61
N VAL A 301 0.97 5.71 3.66
CA VAL A 301 0.49 6.82 2.83
C VAL A 301 -0.71 6.38 1.99
N GLY A 302 -0.62 5.23 1.31
CA GLY A 302 -1.73 4.69 0.51
C GLY A 302 -2.97 4.45 1.37
N ALA A 303 -2.82 3.73 2.47
CA ALA A 303 -3.91 3.37 3.36
C ALA A 303 -4.55 4.58 4.06
N ALA A 304 -3.74 5.54 4.54
CA ALA A 304 -4.23 6.77 5.15
C ALA A 304 -4.91 7.70 4.14
N SER A 305 -4.43 7.74 2.89
CA SER A 305 -5.05 8.55 1.83
C SER A 305 -6.43 8.01 1.44
N ILE A 306 -6.56 6.68 1.34
CA ILE A 306 -7.85 6.00 1.16
C ILE A 306 -8.80 6.33 2.32
N TYR A 307 -8.30 6.29 3.55
CA TYR A 307 -9.07 6.65 4.74
C TYR A 307 -9.56 8.10 4.73
N ALA A 308 -8.67 9.04 4.42
CA ALA A 308 -9.00 10.47 4.39
C ALA A 308 -9.97 10.82 3.24
N GLY A 309 -9.87 10.14 2.09
CA GLY A 309 -10.67 10.41 0.90
C GLY A 309 -12.10 9.83 0.89
N LYS A 310 -12.49 9.05 1.91
CA LYS A 310 -13.77 8.31 1.88
C LYS A 310 -15.03 9.16 1.70
N LYS A 311 -15.04 10.38 2.26
CA LYS A 311 -16.18 11.30 2.13
C LYS A 311 -16.38 11.79 0.70
N ASP A 312 -15.27 12.07 0.01
CA ASP A 312 -15.29 12.50 -1.39
C ASP A 312 -15.78 11.38 -2.31
N TYR A 313 -15.36 10.13 -2.04
CA TYR A 313 -15.85 8.97 -2.77
C TYR A 313 -17.35 8.77 -2.57
N LEU A 314 -17.81 8.75 -1.32
CA LEU A 314 -19.22 8.54 -1.00
C LEU A 314 -20.12 9.61 -1.62
N ALA A 315 -19.71 10.88 -1.56
CA ALA A 315 -20.44 11.98 -2.20
C ALA A 315 -20.53 11.84 -3.73
N SER A 316 -19.61 11.09 -4.34
CA SER A 316 -19.58 10.82 -5.78
C SER A 316 -20.33 9.53 -6.17
N SER A 317 -20.32 8.49 -5.31
CA SER A 317 -20.93 7.19 -5.60
C SER A 317 -22.38 7.10 -5.15
N ALA A 318 -22.74 7.73 -4.03
CA ALA A 318 -24.09 7.78 -3.47
C ALA A 318 -24.45 9.22 -3.05
N PRO A 319 -24.73 10.12 -4.03
CA PRO A 319 -25.07 11.51 -3.75
C PRO A 319 -26.43 11.69 -3.07
N HIS A 320 -27.30 10.67 -3.12
CA HIS A 320 -28.64 10.66 -2.53
C HIS A 320 -28.83 9.49 -1.57
N ASP A 321 -29.80 9.60 -0.66
CA ASP A 321 -30.11 8.54 0.33
C ASP A 321 -30.58 7.25 -0.35
N TYR A 322 -31.42 7.38 -1.37
CA TYR A 322 -31.88 6.28 -2.22
C TYR A 322 -31.85 6.72 -3.68
N SER A 323 -31.48 5.81 -4.58
CA SER A 323 -31.54 6.09 -6.01
C SER A 323 -31.73 4.83 -6.84
N VAL A 324 -32.34 5.01 -8.01
CA VAL A 324 -32.46 3.97 -9.04
C VAL A 324 -31.85 4.51 -10.33
N THR A 325 -31.03 3.67 -10.97
CA THR A 325 -30.52 3.90 -12.32
C THR A 325 -31.13 2.88 -13.26
N GLY A 326 -31.82 3.34 -14.31
CA GLY A 326 -32.33 2.49 -15.39
C GLY A 326 -31.36 2.52 -16.58
N THR A 327 -30.87 1.35 -17.01
CA THR A 327 -30.02 1.22 -18.21
C THR A 327 -30.87 0.77 -19.39
N ASN A 328 -30.90 1.55 -20.47
CA ASN A 328 -31.82 1.39 -21.61
C ASN A 328 -33.28 1.31 -21.15
N VAL A 329 -33.64 2.15 -20.17
CA VAL A 329 -34.99 2.28 -19.64
C VAL A 329 -35.37 3.76 -19.59
N ASP A 330 -36.62 4.07 -19.91
CA ASP A 330 -37.14 5.43 -19.91
C ASP A 330 -37.27 6.00 -18.48
N LEU A 331 -37.23 7.33 -18.39
CA LEU A 331 -37.23 8.02 -17.10
C LEU A 331 -38.53 7.79 -16.32
N THR A 332 -39.66 7.58 -17.00
CA THR A 332 -40.96 7.37 -16.37
C THR A 332 -40.99 6.04 -15.61
N SER A 333 -40.44 4.99 -16.20
CA SER A 333 -40.30 3.69 -15.54
C SER A 333 -39.33 3.74 -14.35
N THR A 334 -38.19 4.42 -14.49
CA THR A 334 -37.26 4.65 -13.37
C THR A 334 -37.90 5.47 -12.24
N ARG A 335 -38.69 6.49 -12.59
CA ARG A 335 -39.45 7.29 -11.63
C ARG A 335 -40.48 6.44 -10.90
N ARG A 336 -41.21 5.57 -11.61
CA ARG A 336 -42.20 4.67 -11.02
C ARG A 336 -41.59 3.76 -9.95
N ALA A 337 -40.41 3.18 -10.21
CA ALA A 337 -39.73 2.33 -9.24
C ALA A 337 -39.43 3.07 -7.91
N ILE A 338 -38.97 4.33 -7.98
CA ILE A 338 -38.75 5.16 -6.80
C ILE A 338 -40.07 5.58 -6.14
N ASP A 339 -41.09 5.94 -6.92
CA ASP A 339 -42.37 6.37 -6.37
C ASP A 339 -43.07 5.20 -5.64
N ASP A 340 -43.03 3.98 -6.19
CA ASP A 340 -43.52 2.75 -5.55
C ASP A 340 -42.77 2.45 -4.24
N PHE A 341 -41.46 2.65 -4.22
CA PHE A 341 -40.64 2.55 -3.01
C PHE A 341 -41.07 3.57 -1.94
N LEU A 342 -41.28 4.83 -2.33
CA LEU A 342 -41.72 5.89 -1.41
C LEU A 342 -43.11 5.62 -0.85
N VAL A 343 -44.04 5.12 -1.68
CA VAL A 343 -45.40 4.73 -1.24
C VAL A 343 -45.35 3.59 -0.23
N GLN A 344 -44.54 2.55 -0.48
CA GLN A 344 -44.43 1.40 0.43
C GLN A 344 -43.70 1.71 1.74
N THR A 345 -42.75 2.64 1.72
CA THR A 345 -42.00 3.04 2.92
C THR A 345 -42.67 4.16 3.72
N GLY A 346 -43.52 4.98 3.08
CA GLY A 346 -44.09 6.18 3.70
C GLY A 346 -43.07 7.30 3.92
N ASN A 347 -41.87 7.21 3.33
CA ASN A 347 -40.81 8.18 3.50
C ASN A 347 -41.16 9.53 2.86
N GLN A 348 -40.97 10.62 3.61
CA GLN A 348 -41.13 11.98 3.09
C GLN A 348 -39.86 12.44 2.36
N VAL A 349 -40.00 12.91 1.13
CA VAL A 349 -38.89 13.38 0.29
C VAL A 349 -38.61 14.85 0.53
N ASN A 350 -37.37 15.17 0.87
CA ASN A 350 -36.86 16.55 0.97
C ASN A 350 -36.37 17.07 -0.37
N ARG A 351 -35.75 16.20 -1.18
CA ARG A 351 -35.14 16.55 -2.45
C ARG A 351 -35.22 15.37 -3.41
N LYS A 352 -35.63 15.64 -4.64
CA LYS A 352 -35.64 14.68 -5.75
C LYS A 352 -34.78 15.24 -6.88
N VAL A 353 -33.95 14.40 -7.48
CA VAL A 353 -33.15 14.71 -8.66
C VAL A 353 -33.45 13.65 -9.70
N GLU A 354 -33.72 14.10 -10.92
CA GLU A 354 -33.97 13.25 -12.06
C GLU A 354 -33.05 13.67 -13.20
N ALA A 355 -32.53 12.70 -13.94
CA ALA A 355 -31.70 12.97 -15.10
C ALA A 355 -31.82 11.84 -16.13
N SER A 356 -31.86 12.21 -17.40
CA SER A 356 -31.68 11.31 -18.53
C SER A 356 -30.38 11.68 -19.23
N TYR A 357 -29.55 10.69 -19.51
CA TYR A 357 -28.29 10.90 -20.20
C TYR A 357 -27.92 9.70 -21.05
N LEU A 358 -27.04 9.94 -22.01
CA LEU A 358 -26.46 8.90 -22.85
C LEU A 358 -24.95 8.86 -22.58
N TYR A 359 -24.35 7.69 -22.56
CA TYR A 359 -22.90 7.58 -22.43
C TYR A 359 -22.27 6.66 -23.48
N PHE A 360 -21.02 6.97 -23.82
CA PHE A 360 -20.22 6.20 -24.76
C PHE A 360 -18.72 6.37 -24.54
N GLY A 361 -17.97 5.42 -25.07
CA GLY A 361 -16.51 5.41 -25.07
C GLY A 361 -15.93 5.91 -26.39
N ILE A 362 -14.80 6.60 -26.31
CA ILE A 362 -14.03 7.04 -27.49
C ILE A 362 -13.00 5.98 -27.89
N LYS A 363 -13.06 5.58 -29.17
CA LYS A 363 -12.10 4.67 -29.83
C LYS A 363 -10.84 5.41 -30.22
N GLU A 364 -11.01 6.49 -30.98
CA GLU A 364 -9.93 7.30 -31.53
C GLU A 364 -10.21 8.79 -31.35
N GLN A 365 -9.14 9.56 -31.14
CA GLN A 365 -9.20 11.01 -31.01
C GLN A 365 -8.04 11.64 -31.78
N GLU A 366 -8.37 12.51 -32.72
CA GLU A 366 -7.45 13.37 -33.46
C GLU A 366 -7.78 14.83 -33.16
N LYS A 367 -7.04 15.45 -32.23
CA LYS A 367 -7.34 16.80 -31.71
C LYS A 367 -8.78 16.90 -31.18
N ASN A 368 -9.67 17.55 -31.92
CA ASN A 368 -11.07 17.77 -31.60
C ASN A 368 -12.03 16.81 -32.34
N LYS A 369 -11.51 15.89 -33.15
CA LYS A 369 -12.29 14.85 -33.82
C LYS A 369 -12.29 13.58 -32.99
N LEU A 370 -13.48 13.11 -32.64
CA LEU A 370 -13.74 11.96 -31.79
C LEU A 370 -14.48 10.88 -32.58
N THR A 371 -14.00 9.65 -32.51
CA THR A 371 -14.65 8.48 -33.11
C THR A 371 -15.17 7.57 -32.00
N ILE A 372 -16.46 7.26 -32.04
CA ILE A 372 -17.12 6.35 -31.08
C ILE A 372 -16.90 4.90 -31.54
N PHE A 373 -16.83 3.95 -30.60
CA PHE A 373 -16.84 2.52 -30.93
C PHE A 373 -18.10 2.13 -31.72
N SER A 374 -17.97 1.20 -32.67
CA SER A 374 -19.13 0.63 -33.35
C SER A 374 -19.91 -0.30 -32.41
N GLU A 375 -21.19 -0.53 -32.69
CA GLU A 375 -22.04 -1.41 -31.86
C GLU A 375 -21.49 -2.82 -31.61
N ASN A 376 -20.61 -3.34 -32.48
CA ASN A 376 -20.02 -4.67 -32.34
C ASN A 376 -18.77 -4.70 -31.44
N GLU A 377 -18.24 -3.54 -31.03
CA GLU A 377 -16.99 -3.40 -30.27
C GLU A 377 -17.25 -3.07 -28.77
N ARG A 378 -18.07 -3.87 -28.08
CA ARG A 378 -18.58 -3.55 -26.71
C ARG A 378 -17.68 -3.97 -25.54
N LYS A 379 -16.56 -4.67 -25.79
CA LYS A 379 -15.65 -5.19 -24.74
C LYS A 379 -14.25 -4.57 -24.80
N VAL A 380 -14.19 -3.25 -25.02
CA VAL A 380 -12.92 -2.52 -25.13
C VAL A 380 -12.88 -1.42 -24.08
N LEU A 381 -11.73 -1.26 -23.40
CA LEU A 381 -11.54 -0.18 -22.44
C LEU A 381 -11.43 1.15 -23.20
N PRO A 382 -12.35 2.12 -23.02
CA PRO A 382 -12.31 3.36 -23.77
C PRO A 382 -11.20 4.29 -23.25
N LYS A 383 -10.61 5.09 -24.17
CA LYS A 383 -9.58 6.10 -23.80
C LYS A 383 -10.18 7.28 -23.04
N SER A 384 -11.39 7.67 -23.42
CA SER A 384 -12.17 8.74 -22.81
C SER A 384 -13.64 8.34 -22.80
N ILE A 385 -14.38 8.81 -21.81
CA ILE A 385 -15.83 8.58 -21.70
C ILE A 385 -16.58 9.90 -21.78
N PHE A 386 -17.70 9.91 -22.50
CA PHE A 386 -18.61 11.04 -22.61
C PHE A 386 -19.94 10.69 -21.98
N LEU A 387 -20.47 11.59 -21.15
CA LEU A 387 -21.86 11.59 -20.73
C LEU A 387 -22.53 12.79 -21.40
N VAL A 388 -23.63 12.54 -22.09
CA VAL A 388 -24.38 13.54 -22.85
C VAL A 388 -25.70 13.79 -22.18
N PHE A 389 -26.02 15.06 -21.98
CA PHE A 389 -27.24 15.54 -21.34
C PHE A 389 -27.96 16.50 -22.29
N SER A 390 -29.29 16.49 -22.27
CA SER A 390 -30.05 17.55 -22.94
C SER A 390 -29.91 18.87 -22.17
N GLN A 391 -30.09 19.99 -22.84
CA GLN A 391 -30.13 21.30 -22.18
C GLN A 391 -31.28 21.39 -21.17
N SER A 392 -32.41 20.72 -21.43
CA SER A 392 -33.52 20.61 -20.47
C SER A 392 -33.07 19.91 -19.18
N THR A 393 -32.32 18.81 -19.29
CA THR A 393 -31.75 18.11 -18.12
C THR A 393 -30.70 18.97 -17.41
N TYR A 394 -29.84 19.67 -18.16
CA TYR A 394 -28.88 20.60 -17.59
C TYR A 394 -29.55 21.72 -16.79
N LYS A 395 -30.62 22.32 -17.33
CA LYS A 395 -31.42 23.34 -16.65
C LYS A 395 -32.07 22.79 -15.38
N GLN A 396 -32.60 21.57 -15.40
CA GLN A 396 -33.14 20.91 -14.22
C GLN A 396 -32.07 20.68 -13.14
N LEU A 397 -30.86 20.26 -13.54
CA LEU A 397 -29.78 19.99 -12.59
C LEU A 397 -29.14 21.26 -12.03
N THR A 398 -29.07 22.36 -12.79
CA THR A 398 -28.27 23.54 -12.44
C THR A 398 -29.06 24.81 -12.19
N GLY A 399 -30.32 24.87 -12.64
CA GLY A 399 -31.13 26.08 -12.69
C GLY A 399 -30.71 27.09 -13.77
N LYS A 400 -29.70 26.78 -14.60
CA LYS A 400 -29.18 27.67 -15.64
C LYS A 400 -29.64 27.23 -17.02
N ASP A 401 -30.01 28.21 -17.83
CA ASP A 401 -30.33 28.00 -19.24
C ASP A 401 -29.11 28.34 -20.11
N LEU A 402 -28.80 27.49 -21.09
CA LEU A 402 -27.67 27.69 -22.00
C LEU A 402 -28.10 28.30 -23.36
N ASN A 403 -29.40 28.22 -23.69
CA ASN A 403 -29.95 28.69 -24.97
C ASN A 403 -29.15 28.22 -26.21
N LEU A 404 -28.73 26.95 -26.23
CA LEU A 404 -27.96 26.35 -27.33
C LEU A 404 -28.83 26.21 -28.58
N THR A 405 -28.26 26.52 -29.74
CA THR A 405 -28.83 26.24 -31.06
C THR A 405 -28.38 24.87 -31.58
N SER A 406 -29.01 24.32 -32.63
CA SER A 406 -28.79 22.94 -33.12
C SER A 406 -27.32 22.55 -33.41
N ASN A 407 -26.44 23.51 -33.70
CA ASN A 407 -25.01 23.27 -33.95
C ASN A 407 -24.09 23.66 -32.78
N GLN A 408 -24.66 23.98 -31.62
CA GLN A 408 -23.93 24.41 -30.43
C GLN A 408 -24.03 23.38 -29.31
N VAL A 409 -22.95 23.25 -28.54
CA VAL A 409 -22.88 22.35 -27.38
C VAL A 409 -22.21 23.05 -26.19
N GLY A 410 -22.64 22.68 -24.99
CA GLY A 410 -21.89 22.96 -23.77
C GLY A 410 -20.91 21.82 -23.48
N LEU A 411 -19.68 22.14 -23.07
CA LEU A 411 -18.66 21.14 -22.77
C LEU A 411 -18.01 21.38 -21.41
N PHE A 412 -18.09 20.37 -20.54
CA PHE A 412 -17.14 20.18 -19.45
C PHE A 412 -16.17 19.07 -19.85
N THR A 413 -14.86 19.25 -19.65
CA THR A 413 -13.90 18.20 -20.00
C THR A 413 -12.70 18.16 -19.04
N LYS A 414 -12.31 16.94 -18.67
CA LYS A 414 -10.99 16.64 -18.07
C LYS A 414 -9.94 16.30 -19.12
N ASN A 415 -10.33 16.08 -20.37
CA ASN A 415 -9.43 15.81 -21.48
C ASN A 415 -8.64 17.08 -21.82
N LYS A 416 -7.31 17.05 -21.60
CA LYS A 416 -6.44 18.22 -21.81
C LYS A 416 -6.45 18.72 -23.25
N THR A 417 -6.64 17.84 -24.23
CA THR A 417 -6.64 18.17 -25.65
C THR A 417 -7.88 18.97 -26.06
N LEU A 418 -9.02 18.72 -25.38
CA LEU A 418 -10.30 19.37 -25.68
C LEU A 418 -10.53 20.68 -24.92
N LYS A 419 -9.76 20.93 -23.85
CA LYS A 419 -9.99 22.03 -22.91
C LYS A 419 -10.04 23.40 -23.56
N ASP A 420 -9.19 23.64 -24.57
CA ASP A 420 -9.05 24.95 -25.22
C ASP A 420 -9.61 24.94 -26.67
N GLN A 421 -10.36 23.91 -27.05
CA GLN A 421 -10.96 23.81 -28.38
C GLN A 421 -12.24 24.65 -28.46
N LYS A 422 -12.49 25.24 -29.64
CA LYS A 422 -13.73 26.00 -29.92
C LYS A 422 -14.80 25.18 -30.62
N SER A 423 -14.43 24.03 -31.17
CA SER A 423 -15.35 23.12 -31.84
C SER A 423 -15.01 21.67 -31.51
N LEU A 424 -16.01 20.81 -31.59
CA LEU A 424 -15.91 19.38 -31.33
C LEU A 424 -16.55 18.62 -32.49
N SER A 425 -15.83 17.69 -33.11
CA SER A 425 -16.41 16.78 -34.09
C SER A 425 -16.63 15.42 -33.46
N VAL A 426 -17.87 14.95 -33.43
CA VAL A 426 -18.24 13.60 -32.96
C VAL A 426 -18.68 12.80 -34.18
N ASN A 427 -17.89 11.78 -34.54
CA ASN A 427 -17.96 11.08 -35.82
C ASN A 427 -17.93 12.08 -37.00
N SER A 428 -19.02 12.16 -37.78
CA SER A 428 -19.14 13.03 -38.96
C SER A 428 -19.74 14.40 -38.64
N GLN A 429 -20.28 14.62 -37.44
CA GLN A 429 -20.98 15.85 -37.08
C GLN A 429 -20.05 16.80 -36.30
N THR A 430 -20.02 18.08 -36.70
CA THR A 430 -19.21 19.11 -36.03
C THR A 430 -20.11 20.08 -35.27
N TYR A 431 -19.79 20.29 -33.99
CA TYR A 431 -20.46 21.21 -33.09
C TYR A 431 -19.53 22.35 -32.68
N GLN A 432 -20.09 23.54 -32.48
CA GLN A 432 -19.41 24.69 -31.88
C GLN A 432 -19.55 24.62 -30.36
N ILE A 433 -18.45 24.74 -29.63
CA ILE A 433 -18.46 24.79 -28.16
C ILE A 433 -18.85 26.21 -27.76
N HIS A 434 -20.09 26.38 -27.30
CA HIS A 434 -20.61 27.68 -26.89
C HIS A 434 -20.18 28.02 -25.46
N ASP A 435 -20.32 27.05 -24.55
CA ASP A 435 -20.02 27.24 -23.13
C ASP A 435 -18.98 26.23 -22.62
N SER A 436 -17.97 26.74 -21.91
CA SER A 436 -17.12 25.91 -21.05
C SER A 436 -17.81 25.73 -19.69
N LEU A 437 -18.26 24.52 -19.42
CA LEU A 437 -19.06 24.20 -18.23
C LEU A 437 -18.17 23.85 -17.04
N ASN A 438 -18.71 24.00 -15.83
CA ASN A 438 -18.15 23.41 -14.61
C ASN A 438 -18.61 21.97 -14.44
N ASP A 439 -18.00 21.23 -13.51
CA ASP A 439 -18.43 19.87 -13.12
C ASP A 439 -19.80 19.93 -12.43
N PHE A 440 -20.87 19.87 -13.23
CA PHE A 440 -22.23 20.09 -12.77
C PHE A 440 -22.91 18.83 -12.21
N LEU A 441 -22.32 17.65 -12.42
CA LEU A 441 -22.81 16.37 -11.91
C LEU A 441 -22.38 16.09 -10.47
N LYS A 442 -21.27 16.69 -10.03
CA LYS A 442 -20.72 16.49 -8.69
C LYS A 442 -21.78 16.66 -7.59
N GLY A 443 -22.01 15.59 -6.83
CA GLY A 443 -23.00 15.55 -5.74
C GLY A 443 -24.46 15.56 -6.19
N LYS A 444 -24.74 15.26 -7.47
CA LYS A 444 -26.10 15.19 -8.03
C LYS A 444 -26.35 13.88 -8.77
N VAL A 445 -25.49 13.50 -9.71
CA VAL A 445 -25.63 12.25 -10.45
C VAL A 445 -24.31 11.49 -10.33
N PRO A 446 -24.33 10.20 -9.97
CA PRO A 446 -23.10 9.43 -9.84
C PRO A 446 -22.43 9.25 -11.20
N ASN A 447 -21.12 9.48 -11.24
CA ASN A 447 -20.30 9.15 -12.40
C ASN A 447 -19.32 8.04 -12.07
N LEU A 448 -19.79 6.80 -12.28
CA LEU A 448 -19.06 5.57 -11.98
C LEU A 448 -17.82 5.38 -12.87
N PHE A 449 -17.77 6.05 -14.03
CA PHE A 449 -16.67 5.94 -14.97
C PHE A 449 -15.38 6.65 -14.51
N THR A 450 -15.49 7.58 -13.57
CA THR A 450 -14.33 8.28 -12.97
C THR A 450 -13.36 7.34 -12.24
N ILE A 451 -13.81 6.14 -11.90
CA ILE A 451 -13.01 5.06 -11.30
C ILE A 451 -12.08 4.42 -12.35
N ILE A 452 -12.55 4.29 -13.59
CA ILE A 452 -11.91 3.50 -14.64
C ILE A 452 -11.09 4.39 -15.58
N VAL A 453 -11.57 5.61 -15.83
CA VAL A 453 -10.99 6.53 -16.83
C VAL A 453 -10.78 7.91 -16.21
N SER A 454 -9.56 8.45 -16.30
CA SER A 454 -9.21 9.80 -15.86
C SER A 454 -9.77 10.89 -16.77
N ASP A 455 -9.96 10.54 -18.03
CA ASP A 455 -10.35 11.43 -19.11
C ASP A 455 -11.85 11.22 -19.38
N TYR A 456 -12.65 12.11 -18.81
CA TYR A 456 -14.09 12.13 -19.03
C TYR A 456 -14.56 13.54 -19.38
N SER A 457 -15.67 13.60 -20.10
CA SER A 457 -16.30 14.85 -20.51
C SER A 457 -17.81 14.77 -20.36
N TYR A 458 -18.44 15.91 -20.09
CA TYR A 458 -19.89 16.07 -20.12
C TYR A 458 -20.24 16.98 -21.28
N LEU A 459 -21.09 16.48 -22.17
CA LEU A 459 -21.60 17.22 -23.31
C LEU A 459 -23.04 17.61 -23.00
N VAL A 460 -23.39 18.87 -23.23
CA VAL A 460 -24.78 19.33 -23.18
C VAL A 460 -25.22 19.66 -24.60
N VAL A 461 -26.25 18.98 -25.07
CA VAL A 461 -26.81 19.13 -26.42
C VAL A 461 -28.19 19.81 -26.35
N PRO A 462 -28.62 20.52 -27.40
CA PRO A 462 -29.94 21.15 -27.43
C PRO A 462 -31.07 20.12 -27.26
N ASP A 463 -31.02 19.06 -28.05
CA ASP A 463 -31.99 17.96 -28.06
C ASP A 463 -31.26 16.60 -28.07
N MET A 464 -31.79 15.64 -27.29
CA MET A 464 -31.16 14.33 -27.13
C MET A 464 -31.46 13.39 -28.31
N ASP A 465 -32.66 13.47 -28.87
CA ASP A 465 -33.11 12.58 -29.93
C ASP A 465 -32.36 12.91 -31.23
N ASP A 466 -32.21 14.20 -31.54
CA ASP A 466 -31.38 14.68 -32.65
C ASP A 466 -29.93 14.21 -32.52
N PHE A 467 -29.37 14.30 -31.31
CA PHE A 467 -28.01 13.84 -31.05
C PHE A 467 -27.88 12.32 -31.22
N GLN A 468 -28.83 11.55 -30.69
CA GLN A 468 -28.82 10.09 -30.78
C GLN A 468 -28.92 9.60 -32.23
N GLU A 469 -29.75 10.24 -33.07
CA GLU A 469 -29.83 9.93 -34.49
C GLU A 469 -28.51 10.25 -35.21
N SER A 470 -27.80 11.32 -34.81
CA SER A 470 -26.49 11.68 -35.40
C SER A 470 -25.37 10.66 -35.13
N ILE A 471 -25.51 9.82 -34.11
CA ILE A 471 -24.53 8.79 -33.72
C ILE A 471 -25.07 7.36 -33.82
N LYS A 472 -26.14 7.17 -34.59
CA LYS A 472 -26.75 5.86 -34.83
C LYS A 472 -25.73 4.84 -35.36
N GLY A 473 -25.83 3.59 -34.89
CA GLY A 473 -24.88 2.52 -35.24
C GLY A 473 -23.59 2.50 -34.41
N THR A 474 -23.48 3.36 -33.39
CA THR A 474 -22.36 3.38 -32.44
C THR A 474 -22.73 2.73 -31.10
N ALA A 475 -21.72 2.28 -30.36
CA ALA A 475 -21.89 1.66 -29.04
C ALA A 475 -22.20 2.72 -27.98
N THR A 476 -23.47 3.10 -27.90
CA THR A 476 -24.01 4.04 -26.90
C THR A 476 -24.93 3.32 -25.93
N THR A 477 -25.09 3.88 -24.73
CA THR A 477 -26.05 3.36 -23.76
C THR A 477 -26.81 4.51 -23.13
N GLN A 478 -28.14 4.39 -23.12
CA GLN A 478 -29.00 5.34 -22.43
C GLN A 478 -29.09 4.96 -20.96
N ALA A 479 -29.04 5.97 -20.10
CA ALA A 479 -29.22 5.82 -18.67
C ALA A 479 -30.19 6.88 -18.14
N THR A 480 -31.02 6.46 -17.20
CA THR A 480 -31.92 7.35 -16.46
C THR A 480 -31.64 7.19 -14.98
N TYR A 481 -31.67 8.31 -14.26
CA TYR A 481 -31.32 8.35 -12.85
C TYR A 481 -32.41 9.09 -12.09
N VAL A 482 -32.87 8.49 -10.99
CA VAL A 482 -33.76 9.14 -10.02
C VAL A 482 -33.17 8.95 -8.65
N GLY A 483 -32.79 10.05 -8.00
CA GLY A 483 -32.25 10.07 -6.64
C GLY A 483 -33.14 10.89 -5.71
N VAL A 484 -33.34 10.40 -4.49
CA VAL A 484 -34.15 11.05 -3.46
C VAL A 484 -33.41 11.13 -2.14
N ASN A 485 -33.53 12.28 -1.47
CA ASN A 485 -33.17 12.43 -0.06
C ASN A 485 -34.44 12.46 0.76
N VAL A 486 -34.47 11.65 1.82
CA VAL A 486 -35.63 11.52 2.69
C VAL A 486 -35.41 12.28 3.99
N LYS A 487 -36.50 12.52 4.74
CA LYS A 487 -36.43 13.27 5.99
C LYS A 487 -35.68 12.55 7.11
N ASP A 488 -35.82 11.22 7.19
CA ASP A 488 -35.12 10.38 8.15
C ASP A 488 -34.49 9.16 7.44
N PRO A 489 -33.31 9.33 6.84
CA PRO A 489 -32.65 8.26 6.07
C PRO A 489 -32.11 7.13 6.94
N SER A 490 -31.98 7.34 8.25
CA SER A 490 -31.54 6.33 9.21
C SER A 490 -32.66 5.39 9.66
N HIS A 491 -33.91 5.84 9.61
CA HIS A 491 -35.05 5.05 10.03
C HIS A 491 -35.30 3.87 9.06
N ASP A 492 -35.30 2.64 9.60
CA ASP A 492 -35.46 1.40 8.83
C ASP A 492 -34.48 1.30 7.63
N ALA A 493 -33.31 1.93 7.69
CA ALA A 493 -32.42 2.12 6.55
C ALA A 493 -32.09 0.82 5.79
N LYS A 494 -31.74 -0.25 6.51
CA LYS A 494 -31.49 -1.59 5.95
C LYS A 494 -32.73 -2.16 5.27
N LYS A 495 -33.87 -2.16 5.95
CA LYS A 495 -35.15 -2.67 5.43
C LYS A 495 -35.60 -1.90 4.17
N ASN A 496 -35.40 -0.59 4.17
CA ASN A 496 -35.69 0.27 3.02
C ASN A 496 -34.74 -0.04 1.86
N SER A 497 -33.45 -0.28 2.12
CA SER A 497 -32.51 -0.72 1.09
C SER A 497 -32.92 -2.05 0.47
N ASP A 498 -33.15 -3.07 1.30
CA ASP A 498 -33.58 -4.40 0.87
C ASP A 498 -34.90 -4.35 0.07
N LEU A 499 -35.80 -3.42 0.41
CA LEU A 499 -37.05 -3.21 -0.31
C LEU A 499 -36.81 -2.57 -1.69
N LEU A 500 -35.95 -1.57 -1.76
CA LEU A 500 -35.62 -0.90 -3.03
C LEU A 500 -34.98 -1.89 -4.01
N ASP A 501 -34.05 -2.72 -3.54
CA ASP A 501 -33.44 -3.79 -4.33
C ASP A 501 -34.52 -4.73 -4.88
N LYS A 502 -35.41 -5.25 -4.02
CA LYS A 502 -36.53 -6.13 -4.41
C LYS A 502 -37.44 -5.51 -5.47
N ILE A 503 -37.75 -4.21 -5.35
CA ILE A 503 -38.56 -3.49 -6.34
C ILE A 503 -37.81 -3.46 -7.67
N THR A 504 -36.54 -3.04 -7.68
CA THR A 504 -35.76 -2.94 -8.93
C THR A 504 -35.48 -4.29 -9.59
N ASP A 505 -35.29 -5.36 -8.81
CA ASP A 505 -35.13 -6.73 -9.31
C ASP A 505 -36.41 -7.21 -9.99
N LYS A 506 -37.57 -6.97 -9.36
CA LYS A 506 -38.87 -7.33 -9.93
C LYS A 506 -39.13 -6.58 -11.25
N GLU A 507 -38.89 -5.27 -11.28
CA GLU A 507 -39.03 -4.46 -12.48
C GLU A 507 -38.05 -4.91 -13.59
N THR A 508 -36.81 -5.26 -13.24
CA THR A 508 -35.82 -5.80 -14.18
C THR A 508 -36.25 -7.14 -14.77
N GLN A 509 -36.83 -8.04 -13.97
CA GLN A 509 -37.34 -9.32 -14.44
C GLN A 509 -38.51 -9.17 -15.42
N GLN A 510 -39.39 -8.18 -15.19
CA GLN A 510 -40.49 -7.88 -16.11
C GLN A 510 -39.99 -7.37 -17.46
N LEU A 511 -38.94 -6.54 -17.46
CA LEU A 511 -38.27 -6.08 -18.69
C LEU A 511 -37.56 -7.24 -19.42
N ALA A 512 -36.90 -8.14 -18.69
CA ALA A 512 -36.20 -9.29 -19.27
C ALA A 512 -37.14 -10.31 -19.93
N GLY A 513 -38.37 -10.43 -19.43
CA GLY A 513 -39.41 -11.30 -20.02
C GLY A 513 -39.93 -10.82 -21.38
N GLN A 514 -39.59 -9.60 -21.81
CA GLN A 514 -40.15 -8.97 -23.01
C GLN A 514 -39.17 -8.86 -24.19
N ILE A 515 -37.87 -9.15 -24.02
CA ILE A 515 -36.85 -8.75 -25.01
C ILE A 515 -35.82 -9.85 -25.28
N THR A 516 -35.91 -10.47 -26.46
CA THR A 516 -34.83 -11.27 -27.08
C THR A 516 -33.99 -10.37 -28.01
N GLY A 517 -32.76 -10.02 -27.61
CA GLY A 517 -31.73 -9.50 -28.53
C GLY A 517 -31.26 -8.05 -28.41
N LEU A 518 -31.86 -7.18 -27.59
CA LEU A 518 -31.31 -5.84 -27.27
C LEU A 518 -30.29 -5.92 -26.11
N PRO A 519 -29.40 -4.91 -25.93
CA PRO A 519 -28.62 -4.80 -24.69
C PRO A 519 -29.58 -4.84 -23.49
N LYS A 520 -29.44 -5.84 -22.62
CA LYS A 520 -30.38 -6.10 -21.50
C LYS A 520 -30.73 -4.79 -20.80
N SER A 521 -32.00 -4.40 -20.83
CA SER A 521 -32.52 -3.30 -20.02
C SER A 521 -32.62 -3.77 -18.57
N TYR A 522 -32.13 -2.97 -17.63
CA TYR A 522 -32.15 -3.33 -16.21
C TYR A 522 -32.16 -2.10 -15.32
N PHE A 523 -32.62 -2.28 -14.09
CA PHE A 523 -32.50 -1.30 -13.02
C PHE A 523 -31.37 -1.67 -12.07
N THR A 524 -30.79 -0.66 -11.45
CA THR A 524 -29.86 -0.81 -10.34
C THR A 524 -30.28 0.15 -9.24
N ALA A 525 -30.64 -0.42 -8.09
CA ALA A 525 -30.85 0.32 -6.87
C ALA A 525 -29.51 0.66 -6.21
N ASN A 526 -29.47 1.78 -5.50
CA ASN A 526 -28.35 2.18 -4.67
C ASN A 526 -28.88 2.95 -3.47
N SER A 527 -28.52 2.53 -2.27
CA SER A 527 -28.79 3.26 -1.03
C SER A 527 -27.50 3.81 -0.44
N ARG A 528 -27.60 4.99 0.17
CA ARG A 528 -26.48 5.59 0.89
C ARG A 528 -26.06 4.74 2.09
N TYR A 529 -27.00 4.05 2.73
CA TYR A 529 -26.72 3.15 3.86
C TYR A 529 -25.76 2.02 3.46
N ASP A 530 -26.07 1.29 2.38
CA ASP A 530 -25.21 0.19 1.92
C ASP A 530 -23.90 0.71 1.34
N ALA A 531 -23.94 1.82 0.60
CA ALA A 531 -22.74 2.46 0.09
C ALA A 531 -21.81 2.92 1.23
N GLU A 532 -22.35 3.54 2.29
CA GLU A 532 -21.58 3.93 3.48
C GLU A 532 -20.98 2.71 4.17
N GLY A 533 -21.76 1.66 4.41
CA GLY A 533 -21.28 0.41 5.01
C GLY A 533 -20.14 -0.24 4.21
N MET A 534 -20.34 -0.41 2.90
CA MET A 534 -19.32 -0.99 2.02
C MET A 534 -18.04 -0.14 1.99
N VAL A 535 -18.17 1.18 1.84
CA VAL A 535 -17.05 2.11 1.81
C VAL A 535 -16.30 2.11 3.12
N ASN A 536 -17.02 2.23 4.24
CA ASN A 536 -16.44 2.24 5.56
C ASN A 536 -15.76 0.90 5.90
N GLY A 537 -16.36 -0.23 5.54
CA GLY A 537 -15.78 -1.55 5.72
C GLY A 537 -14.49 -1.72 4.93
N PHE A 538 -14.52 -1.40 3.63
CA PHE A 538 -13.35 -1.50 2.76
C PHE A 538 -12.23 -0.54 3.17
N VAL A 539 -12.55 0.74 3.36
CA VAL A 539 -11.58 1.79 3.69
C VAL A 539 -11.05 1.65 5.11
N GLY A 540 -11.92 1.40 6.09
CA GLY A 540 -11.55 1.16 7.48
C GLY A 540 -10.69 -0.09 7.62
N GLY A 541 -11.07 -1.19 6.97
CA GLY A 541 -10.27 -2.41 6.89
C GLY A 541 -8.92 -2.19 6.21
N THR A 542 -8.87 -1.46 5.09
CA THR A 542 -7.61 -1.19 4.37
C THR A 542 -6.67 -0.34 5.21
N PHE A 543 -7.20 0.68 5.92
CA PHE A 543 -6.41 1.50 6.82
C PHE A 543 -5.88 0.71 8.02
N PHE A 544 -6.71 -0.16 8.60
CA PHE A 544 -6.31 -1.09 9.65
C PHE A 544 -5.12 -1.97 9.20
N ILE A 545 -5.21 -2.59 8.02
CA ILE A 545 -4.11 -3.39 7.46
C ILE A 545 -2.87 -2.53 7.24
N GLY A 546 -3.05 -1.34 6.68
CA GLY A 546 -1.95 -0.41 6.44
C GLY A 546 -1.17 -0.06 7.72
N ILE A 547 -1.86 0.15 8.83
CA ILE A 547 -1.23 0.42 10.14
C ILE A 547 -0.43 -0.78 10.62
N PHE A 548 -1.03 -1.97 10.66
CA PHE A 548 -0.35 -3.16 11.20
C PHE A 548 0.80 -3.64 10.33
N LEU A 549 0.64 -3.58 9.01
CA LEU A 549 1.72 -3.89 8.08
C LEU A 549 2.88 -2.91 8.22
N SER A 550 2.58 -1.62 8.44
CA SER A 550 3.59 -0.60 8.75
C SER A 550 4.30 -0.87 10.08
N ILE A 551 3.58 -1.32 11.12
CA ILE A 551 4.19 -1.75 12.39
C ILE A 551 5.14 -2.92 12.16
N ILE A 552 4.73 -3.94 11.40
CA ILE A 552 5.53 -5.11 11.06
C ILE A 552 6.82 -4.70 10.32
N PHE A 553 6.73 -3.91 9.25
CA PHE A 553 7.92 -3.44 8.53
C PHE A 553 8.80 -2.51 9.37
N MET A 554 8.21 -1.70 10.24
CA MET A 554 8.95 -0.87 11.18
C MET A 554 9.70 -1.73 12.20
N LEU A 555 9.11 -2.80 12.73
CA LEU A 555 9.82 -3.76 13.58
C LEU A 555 10.99 -4.41 12.85
N GLY A 556 10.81 -4.81 11.59
CA GLY A 556 11.90 -5.28 10.75
C GLY A 556 13.03 -4.24 10.63
N THR A 557 12.67 -2.98 10.41
CA THR A 557 13.63 -1.86 10.33
C THR A 557 14.39 -1.67 11.64
N VAL A 558 13.69 -1.68 12.78
CA VAL A 558 14.27 -1.59 14.13
C VAL A 558 15.24 -2.74 14.39
N LEU A 559 14.86 -3.96 14.04
CA LEU A 559 15.73 -5.13 14.16
C LEU A 559 17.02 -4.94 13.38
N VAL A 560 16.91 -4.61 12.09
CA VAL A 560 18.08 -4.42 11.22
C VAL A 560 19.00 -3.34 11.81
N ILE A 561 18.43 -2.22 12.25
CA ILE A 561 19.18 -1.14 12.90
C ILE A 561 19.89 -1.62 14.16
N TYR A 562 19.15 -2.22 15.10
CA TYR A 562 19.70 -2.65 16.39
C TYR A 562 20.89 -3.58 16.19
N TYR A 563 20.68 -4.58 15.34
CA TYR A 563 21.65 -5.60 15.03
C TYR A 563 22.89 -5.05 14.34
N LYS A 564 22.68 -4.16 13.38
CA LYS A 564 23.77 -3.43 12.75
C LYS A 564 24.56 -2.59 13.75
N GLN A 565 23.89 -1.85 14.64
CA GLN A 565 24.54 -1.04 15.67
C GLN A 565 25.39 -1.90 16.63
N ILE A 566 24.93 -3.09 16.98
CA ILE A 566 25.74 -4.03 17.78
C ILE A 566 26.97 -4.50 17.02
N SER A 567 26.79 -4.97 15.78
CA SER A 567 27.90 -5.46 14.95
C SER A 567 28.95 -4.36 14.71
N GLU A 568 28.52 -3.15 14.38
CA GLU A 568 29.41 -2.00 14.17
C GLU A 568 30.09 -1.58 15.47
N GLY A 569 29.38 -1.58 16.61
CA GLY A 569 29.96 -1.22 17.91
C GLY A 569 31.15 -2.08 18.32
N TYR A 570 31.05 -3.41 18.15
CA TYR A 570 32.15 -4.33 18.49
C TYR A 570 33.36 -4.16 17.55
N GLU A 571 33.12 -3.94 16.26
CA GLU A 571 34.19 -3.79 15.27
C GLU A 571 34.90 -2.45 15.36
N ASP A 572 34.14 -1.39 15.62
CA ASP A 572 34.67 -0.04 15.72
C ASP A 572 35.49 0.14 17.01
N ARG A 573 35.15 -0.55 18.10
CA ARG A 573 35.90 -0.53 19.36
C ARG A 573 37.39 -0.84 19.13
N GLU A 574 37.70 -1.95 18.45
CA GLU A 574 39.09 -2.34 18.17
C GLU A 574 39.82 -1.26 17.36
N ARG A 575 39.15 -0.62 16.41
CA ARG A 575 39.72 0.45 15.59
C ARG A 575 39.96 1.72 16.38
N PHE A 576 39.07 2.09 17.29
CA PHE A 576 39.24 3.28 18.11
C PHE A 576 40.39 3.14 19.10
N VAL A 577 40.57 1.95 19.69
CA VAL A 577 41.74 1.65 20.52
C VAL A 577 43.04 1.84 19.73
N ILE A 578 43.07 1.41 18.46
CA ILE A 578 44.24 1.64 17.57
C ILE A 578 44.44 3.13 17.29
N LEU A 579 43.39 3.88 16.99
CA LEU A 579 43.48 5.31 16.70
C LEU A 579 43.95 6.13 17.91
N GLN A 580 43.48 5.81 19.11
CA GLN A 580 43.95 6.42 20.36
C GLN A 580 45.44 6.15 20.58
N LYS A 581 45.92 4.92 20.32
CA LYS A 581 47.35 4.58 20.40
C LYS A 581 48.23 5.35 19.40
N ILE A 582 47.64 5.83 18.30
CA ILE A 582 48.33 6.64 17.27
C ILE A 582 48.28 8.14 17.60
N GLY A 583 47.57 8.55 18.66
CA GLY A 583 47.57 9.93 19.17
C GLY A 583 46.28 10.73 18.93
N LEU A 584 45.17 10.09 18.53
CA LEU A 584 43.86 10.75 18.49
C LEU A 584 43.30 10.96 19.90
N ASP A 585 42.87 12.18 20.21
CA ASP A 585 42.23 12.48 21.48
C ASP A 585 40.77 11.93 21.54
N ASP A 586 40.26 11.75 22.76
CA ASP A 586 38.91 11.21 22.98
C ASP A 586 37.79 12.09 22.39
N LEU A 587 38.02 13.41 22.30
CA LEU A 587 37.06 14.37 21.76
C LEU A 587 36.93 14.22 20.24
N GLN A 588 38.05 14.14 19.52
CA GLN A 588 38.10 13.90 18.07
C GLN A 588 37.53 12.52 17.72
N VAL A 589 37.78 11.50 18.55
CA VAL A 589 37.17 10.17 18.40
C VAL A 589 35.65 10.27 18.50
N LYS A 590 35.10 10.89 19.54
CA LYS A 590 33.64 11.06 19.72
C LYS A 590 32.99 11.88 18.61
N GLN A 591 33.62 12.96 18.18
CA GLN A 591 33.12 13.79 17.07
C GLN A 591 33.09 13.01 15.75
N THR A 592 34.15 12.25 15.46
CA THR A 592 34.25 11.40 14.26
C THR A 592 33.19 10.30 14.27
N ILE A 593 33.01 9.61 15.41
CA ILE A 593 31.95 8.61 15.60
C ILE A 593 30.58 9.20 15.30
N ARG A 594 30.26 10.33 15.94
CA ARG A 594 28.95 10.96 15.81
C ARG A 594 28.65 11.30 14.34
N LYS A 595 29.60 11.90 13.63
CA LYS A 595 29.42 12.26 12.22
C LYS A 595 29.19 11.03 11.34
N GLN A 596 29.95 9.96 11.55
CA GLN A 596 29.81 8.73 10.76
C GLN A 596 28.50 8.00 11.03
N VAL A 597 28.16 7.83 12.31
CA VAL A 597 26.93 7.14 12.73
C VAL A 597 25.71 7.88 12.21
N LEU A 598 25.68 9.22 12.29
CA LEU A 598 24.60 10.03 11.73
C LEU A 598 24.47 9.85 10.21
N THR A 599 25.55 10.02 9.44
CA THR A 599 25.50 9.89 7.97
C THR A 599 25.00 8.51 7.54
N VAL A 600 25.52 7.45 8.16
CA VAL A 600 25.15 6.08 7.84
C VAL A 600 23.71 5.76 8.25
N PHE A 601 23.22 6.38 9.31
CA PHE A 601 21.88 6.13 9.83
C PHE A 601 20.77 6.85 9.05
N PHE A 602 21.01 8.09 8.62
CA PHE A 602 20.01 8.88 7.88
C PHE A 602 20.02 8.63 6.38
N LEU A 603 21.09 8.05 5.81
CA LEU A 603 21.16 7.74 4.38
C LEU A 603 20.00 6.84 3.89
N PRO A 604 19.63 5.73 4.58
CA PRO A 604 18.45 4.93 4.21
C PRO A 604 17.14 5.71 4.25
N LEU A 605 16.98 6.63 5.22
CA LEU A 605 15.78 7.44 5.36
C LEU A 605 15.62 8.41 4.19
N ILE A 606 16.72 9.03 3.75
CA ILE A 606 16.73 9.89 2.56
C ILE A 606 16.30 9.10 1.32
N PHE A 607 16.83 7.89 1.13
CA PHE A 607 16.41 7.00 0.04
C PHE A 607 14.93 6.66 0.14
N ALA A 608 14.43 6.32 1.33
CA ALA A 608 13.02 5.97 1.52
C ALA A 608 12.06 7.11 1.18
N ILE A 609 12.37 8.33 1.62
CA ILE A 609 11.58 9.53 1.28
C ILE A 609 11.68 9.83 -0.23
N THR A 610 12.86 9.63 -0.83
CA THR A 610 13.05 9.79 -2.28
C THR A 610 12.22 8.77 -3.06
N HIS A 611 12.26 7.49 -2.68
CA HIS A 611 11.45 6.42 -3.27
C HIS A 611 9.96 6.77 -3.21
N LEU A 612 9.47 7.24 -2.05
CA LEU A 612 8.10 7.69 -1.89
C LEU A 612 7.78 8.88 -2.79
N ALA A 613 8.67 9.88 -2.89
CA ALA A 613 8.45 11.06 -3.72
C ALA A 613 8.27 10.70 -5.20
N PHE A 614 9.08 9.78 -5.73
CA PHE A 614 8.91 9.28 -7.10
C PHE A 614 7.68 8.37 -7.25
N ALA A 615 7.35 7.58 -6.23
CA ALA A 615 6.16 6.73 -6.23
C ALA A 615 4.85 7.51 -6.05
N TYR A 616 4.89 8.75 -5.53
CA TYR A 616 3.71 9.54 -5.16
C TYR A 616 2.70 9.68 -6.31
N HIS A 617 3.18 10.01 -7.52
CA HIS A 617 2.32 10.14 -8.69
C HIS A 617 1.59 8.83 -9.00
N MET A 618 2.31 7.72 -9.07
CA MET A 618 1.75 6.39 -9.31
C MET A 618 0.79 5.94 -8.19
N ILE A 619 1.14 6.18 -6.93
CA ILE A 619 0.26 5.91 -5.78
C ILE A 619 -1.02 6.73 -5.92
N SER A 620 -0.92 8.00 -6.33
CA SER A 620 -2.08 8.89 -6.49
C SER A 620 -3.05 8.38 -7.55
N LEU A 621 -2.53 7.77 -8.62
CA LEU A 621 -3.35 7.12 -9.65
C LEU A 621 -4.03 5.86 -9.11
N ILE A 622 -3.32 5.03 -8.36
CA ILE A 622 -3.88 3.79 -7.78
C ILE A 622 -5.00 4.11 -6.78
N VAL A 623 -4.80 5.06 -5.86
CA VAL A 623 -5.82 5.40 -4.86
C VAL A 623 -7.03 6.13 -5.46
N ARG A 624 -6.90 6.75 -6.64
CA ARG A 624 -8.03 7.34 -7.38
C ARG A 624 -9.03 6.30 -7.85
N ILE A 625 -8.60 5.10 -8.19
CA ILE A 625 -9.51 3.97 -8.53
C ILE A 625 -10.44 3.69 -7.35
N ILE A 626 -9.93 3.86 -6.13
CA ILE A 626 -10.66 3.64 -4.88
C ILE A 626 -11.46 4.90 -4.48
N GLY A 627 -11.41 5.98 -5.27
CA GLY A 627 -12.22 7.19 -5.05
C GLY A 627 -11.52 8.37 -4.39
N VAL A 628 -10.20 8.31 -4.21
CA VAL A 628 -9.44 9.43 -3.62
C VAL A 628 -9.12 10.46 -4.70
N PHE A 629 -10.03 11.41 -4.92
CA PHE A 629 -9.89 12.41 -5.99
C PHE A 629 -9.19 13.71 -5.58
N ASN A 630 -8.96 13.93 -4.28
CA ASN A 630 -8.40 15.18 -3.76
C ASN A 630 -6.85 15.12 -3.61
N PRO A 631 -6.08 15.67 -4.57
CA PRO A 631 -4.63 15.60 -4.55
C PRO A 631 -4.01 16.41 -3.40
N SER A 632 -4.66 17.50 -2.98
CA SER A 632 -4.16 18.34 -1.88
C SER A 632 -4.28 17.62 -0.55
N LEU A 633 -5.42 16.95 -0.31
CA LEU A 633 -5.62 16.11 0.88
C LEU A 633 -4.57 14.99 0.94
N MET A 634 -4.35 14.29 -0.17
CA MET A 634 -3.36 13.23 -0.26
C MET A 634 -1.94 13.74 0.03
N LEU A 635 -1.57 14.93 -0.47
CA LEU A 635 -0.26 15.53 -0.19
C LEU A 635 -0.08 15.83 1.31
N VAL A 636 -1.11 16.41 1.95
CA VAL A 636 -1.09 16.69 3.40
C VAL A 636 -0.94 15.40 4.19
N VAL A 637 -1.71 14.36 3.87
CA VAL A 637 -1.59 13.04 4.49
C VAL A 637 -0.17 12.47 4.32
N THR A 638 0.40 12.60 3.13
CA THR A 638 1.77 12.14 2.83
C THR A 638 2.80 12.84 3.71
N ILE A 639 2.70 14.16 3.86
CA ILE A 639 3.60 14.96 4.72
C ILE A 639 3.47 14.55 6.18
N ILE A 640 2.25 14.36 6.69
CA ILE A 640 1.99 13.92 8.08
C ILE A 640 2.60 12.53 8.31
N VAL A 641 2.37 11.58 7.41
CA VAL A 641 2.93 10.22 7.52
C VAL A 641 4.45 10.24 7.50
N CYS A 642 5.07 11.02 6.60
CA CYS A 642 6.53 11.22 6.59
C CYS A 642 7.04 11.82 7.90
N GLY A 643 6.34 12.79 8.48
CA GLY A 643 6.69 13.41 9.76
C GLY A 643 6.62 12.43 10.93
N VAL A 644 5.52 11.68 11.05
CA VAL A 644 5.35 10.64 12.07
C VAL A 644 6.42 9.56 11.94
N PHE A 645 6.67 9.08 10.72
CA PHE A 645 7.71 8.08 10.47
C PHE A 645 9.10 8.61 10.79
N PHE A 646 9.42 9.86 10.42
CA PHE A 646 10.69 10.51 10.75
C PHE A 646 10.90 10.57 12.26
N LEU A 647 9.90 11.01 13.03
CA LEU A 647 9.96 11.06 14.49
C LEU A 647 10.21 9.67 15.09
N ALA A 648 9.47 8.67 14.62
CA ALA A 648 9.61 7.30 15.07
C ALA A 648 11.01 6.72 14.73
N TYR A 649 11.52 7.01 13.53
CA TYR A 649 12.87 6.61 13.09
C TYR A 649 13.98 7.28 13.93
N VAL A 650 13.83 8.57 14.27
CA VAL A 650 14.75 9.28 15.18
C VAL A 650 14.67 8.75 16.61
N LEU A 651 13.50 8.36 17.10
CA LEU A 651 13.37 7.71 18.40
C LEU A 651 14.12 6.36 18.42
N VAL A 652 13.97 5.55 17.38
CA VAL A 652 14.72 4.28 17.21
C VAL A 652 16.23 4.54 17.17
N PHE A 653 16.67 5.59 16.49
CA PHE A 653 18.07 6.02 16.51
C PHE A 653 18.57 6.31 17.93
N ALA A 654 17.80 7.12 18.67
CA ALA A 654 18.17 7.53 20.01
C ALA A 654 18.31 6.32 20.95
N LEU A 655 17.38 5.36 20.85
CA LEU A 655 17.41 4.12 21.63
C LEU A 655 18.58 3.21 21.24
N THR A 656 18.80 2.98 19.95
CA THR A 656 19.80 2.02 19.46
C THR A 656 21.23 2.58 19.54
N SER A 657 21.42 3.90 19.37
CA SER A 657 22.72 4.55 19.52
C SER A 657 23.26 4.53 20.96
N ARG A 658 22.40 4.38 21.97
CA ARG A 658 22.83 4.15 23.37
C ARG A 658 23.56 2.81 23.48
N SER A 659 23.04 1.76 22.85
CA SER A 659 23.68 0.44 22.82
C SER A 659 25.05 0.48 22.13
N TYR A 660 25.15 1.15 20.98
CA TYR A 660 26.42 1.35 20.27
C TYR A 660 27.46 2.07 21.15
N ARG A 661 27.09 3.23 21.71
CA ARG A 661 28.01 4.02 22.55
C ARG A 661 28.52 3.23 23.75
N ARG A 662 27.65 2.44 24.39
CA ARG A 662 28.02 1.61 25.53
C ARG A 662 29.02 0.51 25.16
N ILE A 663 28.94 -0.06 23.96
CA ILE A 663 29.87 -1.09 23.48
C ILE A 663 31.24 -0.47 23.15
N VAL A 664 31.24 0.71 22.53
CA VAL A 664 32.49 1.41 22.16
C VAL A 664 33.21 1.99 23.39
N SER A 665 32.48 2.34 24.46
CA SER A 665 33.06 2.88 25.70
C SER A 665 33.52 1.84 26.73
N MET A 666 33.12 0.57 26.57
CA MET A 666 33.70 -0.58 27.31
C MET A 666 35.02 -0.96 26.66
#